data_AF-A0A8H7HHM0-F1
#
_entry.id   AF-A0A8H7HHM0-F1
#
_cell.length_a   1.000
_cell.length_b   1.000
_cell.length_c   1.000
_cell.angle_alpha   90.00
_cell.angle_beta   90.00
_cell.angle_gamma   90.00
#
_symmetry.space_group_name_H-M   'P 1'
#
loop_
_entity.id
_entity.type
_entity.pdbx_description
1 polymer ?
#
loop_
_entity_poly.entity_id
_entity_poly.type
_entity_poly.pdbx_seq_one_letter_code
_entity_poly.pdbx_strand_id
1 'polypeptide(L)'
;MVARGSKIRSVAWDRLRGSLQILKNTTSIFPQLSSAISSLLSCLDEFEAAARSRQDFEDLATELATLSDTLNQYIHGPSSIFMSGSVKSISISIENQAKEVRERLSRGKKGGIRGIQEDEELLRYYRRIQTLFRQLQTNANSNTWKIANEHLANTRLESLNPVKQAVYDSGLSTEINRRGCTEGTRTRVLGNLDHWQIDHTSQPILWMNGMAGTGKTAIAWTFCERLEKRNLLAANFFCTHSSAECGRVTRIVPTIAYQLARYSIPYRSTLCKVLAETPDIGSKKIPIQFERLLKEPLQQVKDAIPEHLVVVIDALDECEDRNGVKLFLEMLFRHAPQLPLKFLVTGRPVPEIYGKMMDPSRPREIMSLHEVENSLVRNDIELYFKEQLASMALSSVEISQLVERSGALFVYASNLVDYVQSGKRSGGSHKRLQSLFGTVPGPPKSHLQVDALYKAVLESALNEDERESDERAETLAALRVVLSAHKPIGLEEIASLSGIGDVRRTRLALLPLWSILYQGKETGLVSTLHPSFTEFLSDKERSGPYFCDGIEYGRQDWSLLVPRHSHHVPEIQGLPHSDVSDANSSVPDAPQDNDKMVRYASAALATNPEKTARARGEYLRTHFKNMREVAAALTGLKLTKAYTYLDNVKDHKQVIPFRRFAGGVGRASQAKEFGATQGRWPEKSIRFILRLLKNAESNADAKNLELEELIIKNIVVQQAPKTRRRTYRAHGRINPYQGHPAHVEIILSAAEEEVERNKEKDDISKIVAPNRRAPREAVIKHYRTYALDWSFNEFVPTTMISRQLITRTSASSFRITSFLATRRIHRDASIPVQPEGMPPPLRGIRVVDLTRVLAGPTATMLLADLGADVIKIEEVKRGDDTRSWSPPSAPVLETQPSNAVHLPPESAYFLATNRNKRSITVNFKDPRGLDIVYDLIRKADVLVENFISGKLASMGLGWEDCKKINEKLVYASITGYGQTGPYRQAAGYDVVIEGEAGLMHITGEPDGPPCKVGVAVTDISTGLYAHGAIMAGLLSRQQTGKGVWIDCNLFETQIAGLANIASNYLIGNKEASRHGTSHPSIVPYQVFPCKDGFIMIGAGNEKQFALLADKVLGKPELAIDTKFSSNGQRVKNRAELVQIITDTLMEKNRDHWLEKFQGLGVPHGPINNIEQTFDHPQAKARGVTVEVEHPRAGKIKMVAPAVHYNGKRMPITRPPPYLSQHTDEVLSKDLGYSAERIAELRKEKII
;
A
#
# COMPACT_ATOMS: atom_id res chain seq x y z
N MET A 1 -78.42 -25.76 18.03
CA MET A 1 -78.16 -25.93 16.58
C MET A 1 -76.83 -25.29 16.22
N VAL A 2 -76.14 -25.80 15.18
CA VAL A 2 -74.86 -25.30 14.62
C VAL A 2 -73.70 -25.16 15.63
N ALA A 3 -72.82 -26.16 15.68
CA ALA A 3 -71.62 -26.14 16.51
C ALA A 3 -70.49 -25.28 15.89
N ARG A 4 -69.67 -24.64 16.74
CA ARG A 4 -68.47 -23.89 16.32
C ARG A 4 -67.28 -24.84 16.17
N GLY A 5 -66.83 -25.07 14.93
CA GLY A 5 -65.62 -25.85 14.66
C GLY A 5 -64.34 -25.14 15.12
N SER A 6 -63.47 -25.85 15.83
CA SER A 6 -62.18 -25.35 16.31
C SER A 6 -61.19 -25.11 15.17
N LYS A 7 -60.56 -23.93 15.11
CA LYS A 7 -59.41 -23.68 14.24
C LYS A 7 -58.20 -24.46 14.77
N ILE A 8 -57.79 -25.50 14.07
CA ILE A 8 -56.43 -26.05 14.20
C ILE A 8 -55.46 -24.98 13.67
N ARG A 9 -54.45 -24.61 14.46
CA ARG A 9 -53.33 -23.74 14.06
C ARG A 9 -52.17 -24.58 13.52
N SER A 10 -51.34 -23.95 12.69
CA SER A 10 -50.15 -24.61 12.13
C SER A 10 -48.90 -24.29 12.94
N VAL A 11 -48.18 -25.35 13.33
CA VAL A 11 -46.98 -25.29 14.20
C VAL A 11 -45.87 -24.42 13.58
N ALA A 12 -45.74 -24.41 12.25
CA ALA A 12 -44.78 -23.57 11.53
C ALA A 12 -45.04 -22.06 11.76
N TRP A 13 -46.30 -21.66 11.82
CA TRP A 13 -46.73 -20.27 11.97
C TRP A 13 -46.63 -19.78 13.41
N ASP A 14 -46.99 -20.62 14.38
CA ASP A 14 -46.77 -20.32 15.80
C ASP A 14 -45.26 -20.23 16.12
N ARG A 15 -44.40 -21.09 15.53
CA ARG A 15 -42.93 -20.95 15.65
C ARG A 15 -42.44 -19.63 15.05
N LEU A 16 -42.80 -19.31 13.81
CA LEU A 16 -42.42 -18.05 13.15
C LEU A 16 -42.80 -16.82 13.98
N ARG A 17 -44.02 -16.83 14.55
CA ARG A 17 -44.53 -15.77 15.42
C ARG A 17 -43.67 -15.62 16.67
N GLY A 18 -43.26 -16.73 17.30
CA GLY A 18 -42.31 -16.75 18.42
C GLY A 18 -40.94 -16.16 18.05
N SER A 19 -40.30 -16.67 16.99
CA SER A 19 -38.99 -16.21 16.51
C SER A 19 -38.98 -14.70 16.20
N LEU A 20 -40.00 -14.20 15.50
CA LEU A 20 -40.14 -12.78 15.20
C LEU A 20 -40.43 -11.93 16.45
N GLN A 21 -41.17 -12.44 17.43
CA GLN A 21 -41.44 -11.71 18.67
C GLN A 21 -40.20 -11.62 19.59
N ILE A 22 -39.34 -12.65 19.61
CA ILE A 22 -38.03 -12.59 20.26
C ILE A 22 -37.14 -11.56 19.54
N LEU A 23 -37.00 -11.68 18.22
CA LEU A 23 -36.19 -10.76 17.41
C LEU A 23 -36.66 -9.31 17.54
N LYS A 24 -37.97 -9.05 17.64
CA LYS A 24 -38.54 -7.72 17.91
C LYS A 24 -38.04 -7.11 19.23
N ASN A 25 -37.99 -7.92 20.29
CA ASN A 25 -37.56 -7.47 21.62
C ASN A 25 -36.05 -7.17 21.63
N THR A 26 -35.23 -8.06 21.04
CA THR A 26 -33.79 -7.89 20.88
C THR A 26 -33.43 -6.69 20.00
N THR A 27 -34.20 -6.44 18.94
CA THR A 27 -34.00 -5.30 18.03
C THR A 27 -34.56 -3.97 18.53
N SER A 28 -34.98 -3.87 19.79
CA SER A 28 -35.37 -2.61 20.45
C SER A 28 -34.30 -1.51 20.35
N ILE A 29 -33.01 -1.90 20.36
CA ILE A 29 -31.84 -1.03 20.14
C ILE A 29 -31.79 -0.47 18.71
N PHE A 30 -32.51 -1.08 17.76
CA PHE A 30 -32.51 -0.76 16.34
C PHE A 30 -33.93 -0.46 15.80
N PRO A 31 -34.45 0.76 16.03
CA PRO A 31 -35.87 1.08 15.85
C PRO A 31 -36.47 0.74 14.48
N GLN A 32 -35.70 0.84 13.40
CA GLN A 32 -36.19 0.55 12.05
C GLN A 32 -36.34 -0.96 11.76
N LEU A 33 -35.50 -1.80 12.35
CA LEU A 33 -35.63 -3.25 12.24
C LEU A 33 -36.79 -3.75 13.12
N SER A 34 -36.93 -3.20 14.35
CA SER A 34 -38.08 -3.49 15.21
C SER A 34 -39.42 -3.01 14.60
N SER A 35 -39.41 -1.90 13.85
CA SER A 35 -40.56 -1.41 13.06
C SER A 35 -40.93 -2.36 11.91
N ALA A 36 -39.94 -2.83 11.15
CA ALA A 36 -40.13 -3.79 10.07
C ALA A 36 -40.69 -5.13 10.58
N ILE A 37 -40.11 -5.67 11.66
CA ILE A 37 -40.57 -6.90 12.31
C ILE A 37 -41.97 -6.72 12.90
N SER A 38 -42.26 -5.57 13.53
CA SER A 38 -43.61 -5.25 14.02
C SER A 38 -44.65 -5.19 12.91
N SER A 39 -44.27 -4.68 11.74
CA SER A 39 -45.14 -4.62 10.55
C SER A 39 -45.39 -6.01 9.94
N LEU A 40 -44.40 -6.90 9.98
CA LEU A 40 -44.52 -8.30 9.55
C LEU A 40 -45.39 -9.12 10.51
N LEU A 41 -45.15 -9.03 11.82
CA LEU A 41 -45.96 -9.67 12.87
C LEU A 41 -47.44 -9.28 12.77
N SER A 42 -47.73 -8.01 12.48
CA SER A 42 -49.11 -7.49 12.34
C SER A 42 -49.73 -7.69 10.93
N CYS A 43 -49.19 -8.62 10.14
CA CYS A 43 -49.85 -9.20 8.95
C CYS A 43 -49.88 -10.75 9.01
N LEU A 44 -49.38 -11.36 10.10
CA LEU A 44 -49.04 -12.79 10.13
C LEU A 44 -50.28 -13.69 10.19
N ASP A 45 -51.34 -13.26 10.86
CA ASP A 45 -52.64 -13.94 10.88
C ASP A 45 -53.33 -13.94 9.51
N GLU A 46 -53.17 -12.88 8.71
CA GLU A 46 -53.67 -12.83 7.33
C GLU A 46 -52.89 -13.74 6.38
N PHE A 47 -51.57 -13.86 6.57
CA PHE A 47 -50.74 -14.82 5.84
C PHE A 47 -51.11 -16.27 6.20
N GLU A 48 -51.23 -16.59 7.50
CA GLU A 48 -51.70 -17.90 7.99
C GLU A 48 -53.10 -18.25 7.46
N ALA A 49 -54.01 -17.26 7.40
CA ALA A 49 -55.36 -17.44 6.85
C ALA A 49 -55.37 -17.68 5.33
N ALA A 50 -54.37 -17.18 4.59
CA ALA A 50 -54.21 -17.43 3.15
C ALA A 50 -53.48 -18.75 2.85
N ALA A 51 -52.58 -19.20 3.73
CA ALA A 51 -51.79 -20.42 3.59
C ALA A 51 -52.61 -21.74 3.64
N ARG A 52 -53.90 -21.66 4.00
CA ARG A 52 -54.76 -22.82 4.27
C ARG A 52 -54.75 -23.86 3.14
N SER A 53 -54.12 -25.01 3.41
CA SER A 53 -53.96 -26.17 2.51
C SER A 53 -52.85 -26.05 1.44
N ARG A 54 -51.87 -25.16 1.59
CA ARG A 54 -50.70 -25.06 0.68
C ARG A 54 -49.36 -25.20 1.42
N GLN A 55 -48.71 -26.35 1.24
CA GLN A 55 -47.41 -26.69 1.84
C GLN A 55 -46.33 -25.61 1.64
N ASP A 56 -46.23 -25.05 0.42
CA ASP A 56 -45.29 -23.98 0.04
C ASP A 56 -45.25 -22.80 1.03
N PHE A 57 -46.37 -22.48 1.69
CA PHE A 57 -46.45 -21.38 2.66
C PHE A 57 -45.98 -21.81 4.06
N GLU A 58 -46.18 -23.06 4.47
CA GLU A 58 -45.68 -23.59 5.75
C GLU A 58 -44.17 -23.82 5.73
N ASP A 59 -43.64 -24.28 4.59
CA ASP A 59 -42.21 -24.44 4.35
C ASP A 59 -41.51 -23.08 4.45
N LEU A 60 -42.05 -22.05 3.78
CA LEU A 60 -41.53 -20.68 3.85
C LEU A 60 -41.67 -20.04 5.24
N ALA A 61 -42.72 -20.36 6.00
CA ALA A 61 -42.85 -19.91 7.39
C ALA A 61 -41.78 -20.55 8.30
N THR A 62 -41.52 -21.83 8.12
CA THR A 62 -40.47 -22.58 8.84
C THR A 62 -39.07 -22.06 8.52
N GLU A 63 -38.82 -21.72 7.26
CA GLU A 63 -37.59 -21.04 6.84
C GLU A 63 -37.45 -19.64 7.46
N LEU A 64 -38.47 -18.79 7.38
CA LEU A 64 -38.45 -17.45 7.97
C LEU A 64 -38.26 -17.48 9.50
N ALA A 65 -38.80 -18.49 10.19
CA ALA A 65 -38.57 -18.71 11.61
C ALA A 65 -37.08 -18.98 11.88
N THR A 66 -36.51 -19.92 11.13
CA THR A 66 -35.09 -20.31 11.23
C THR A 66 -34.15 -19.14 10.93
N LEU A 67 -34.45 -18.31 9.90
CA LEU A 67 -33.70 -17.09 9.60
C LEU A 67 -33.78 -16.07 10.74
N SER A 68 -34.95 -15.94 11.38
CA SER A 68 -35.17 -15.01 12.50
C SER A 68 -34.46 -15.46 13.79
N ASP A 69 -34.53 -16.76 14.12
CA ASP A 69 -33.80 -17.39 15.22
C ASP A 69 -32.29 -17.14 15.08
N THR A 70 -31.79 -17.37 13.87
CA THR A 70 -30.36 -17.24 13.52
C THR A 70 -29.90 -15.77 13.58
N LEU A 71 -30.70 -14.82 13.06
CA LEU A 71 -30.42 -13.40 13.21
C LEU A 71 -30.37 -12.93 14.67
N ASN A 72 -31.22 -13.52 15.54
CA ASN A 72 -31.25 -13.14 16.95
C ASN A 72 -29.94 -13.49 17.67
N GLN A 73 -29.38 -14.67 17.43
CA GLN A 73 -28.09 -15.09 17.98
C GLN A 73 -26.96 -14.09 17.68
N TYR A 74 -27.03 -13.46 16.50
CA TYR A 74 -25.94 -12.65 15.95
C TYR A 74 -25.93 -11.23 16.51
N ILE A 75 -27.09 -10.73 16.96
CA ILE A 75 -27.26 -9.39 17.54
C ILE A 75 -26.80 -9.34 19.01
N HIS A 76 -26.78 -10.49 19.72
CA HIS A 76 -26.36 -10.59 21.11
C HIS A 76 -24.82 -10.61 21.33
N GLY A 77 -24.00 -10.55 20.27
CA GLY A 77 -22.54 -10.57 20.39
C GLY A 77 -21.94 -9.26 20.95
N PRO A 78 -20.74 -9.30 21.60
CA PRO A 78 -20.13 -8.16 22.31
C PRO A 78 -19.56 -7.05 21.40
N SER A 79 -20.06 -6.90 20.17
CA SER A 79 -19.59 -5.94 19.16
C SER A 79 -20.73 -5.10 18.55
N SER A 80 -21.86 -5.01 19.23
CA SER A 80 -23.18 -4.57 18.73
C SER A 80 -23.36 -3.06 18.42
N ILE A 81 -22.28 -2.29 18.23
CA ILE A 81 -22.32 -0.81 18.29
C ILE A 81 -22.33 -0.10 16.91
N PHE A 82 -21.95 -0.76 15.81
CA PHE A 82 -21.94 -0.13 14.48
C PHE A 82 -22.79 -0.89 13.46
N MET A 83 -23.93 -0.31 13.08
CA MET A 83 -24.71 -0.75 11.92
C MET A 83 -24.54 0.20 10.74
N SER A 84 -24.28 -0.40 9.59
CA SER A 84 -24.39 0.24 8.28
C SER A 84 -25.87 0.35 7.83
N GLY A 85 -26.16 1.24 6.88
CA GLY A 85 -27.53 1.69 6.61
C GLY A 85 -28.46 0.82 5.73
N SER A 86 -28.11 -0.41 5.36
CA SER A 86 -28.97 -1.41 4.71
C SER A 86 -29.48 -2.42 5.71
N VAL A 87 -28.93 -2.54 6.93
CA VAL A 87 -29.83 -3.01 7.99
C VAL A 87 -31.06 -2.10 7.99
N LYS A 88 -30.85 -0.78 7.83
CA LYS A 88 -31.90 0.22 7.63
C LYS A 88 -32.67 0.09 6.30
N SER A 89 -32.03 0.03 5.12
CA SER A 89 -32.76 -0.06 3.83
C SER A 89 -33.39 -1.43 3.53
N ILE A 90 -32.81 -2.54 3.99
CA ILE A 90 -33.43 -3.88 3.97
C ILE A 90 -34.60 -3.90 4.97
N SER A 91 -34.45 -3.33 6.17
CA SER A 91 -35.60 -3.17 7.10
C SER A 91 -36.74 -2.35 6.47
N ILE A 92 -36.43 -1.20 5.86
CA ILE A 92 -37.41 -0.39 5.11
C ILE A 92 -38.05 -1.21 3.98
N SER A 93 -37.27 -2.05 3.29
CA SER A 93 -37.79 -2.91 2.22
C SER A 93 -38.73 -4.00 2.74
N ILE A 94 -38.39 -4.64 3.88
CA ILE A 94 -39.24 -5.61 4.59
C ILE A 94 -40.53 -4.93 5.04
N GLU A 95 -40.43 -3.76 5.67
CA GLU A 95 -41.56 -2.96 6.14
C GLU A 95 -42.49 -2.56 4.98
N ASN A 96 -41.92 -2.17 3.84
CA ASN A 96 -42.67 -1.81 2.64
C ASN A 96 -43.37 -3.03 2.00
N GLN A 97 -42.73 -4.21 1.93
CA GLN A 97 -43.44 -5.42 1.46
C GLN A 97 -44.57 -5.83 2.41
N ALA A 98 -44.39 -5.71 3.73
CA ALA A 98 -45.45 -6.00 4.70
C ALA A 98 -46.63 -5.02 4.61
N LYS A 99 -46.38 -3.73 4.34
CA LYS A 99 -47.41 -2.70 4.13
C LYS A 99 -48.16 -2.87 2.81
N GLU A 100 -47.47 -3.13 1.71
CA GLU A 100 -48.07 -3.38 0.38
C GLU A 100 -49.08 -4.54 0.44
N VAL A 101 -48.73 -5.64 1.11
CA VAL A 101 -49.65 -6.76 1.35
C VAL A 101 -50.88 -6.31 2.16
N ARG A 102 -50.68 -5.54 3.24
CA ARG A 102 -51.79 -5.02 4.08
C ARG A 102 -52.75 -4.13 3.29
N GLU A 103 -52.22 -3.24 2.44
CA GLU A 103 -53.04 -2.37 1.60
C GLU A 103 -53.88 -3.17 0.60
N ARG A 104 -53.29 -4.14 -0.12
CA ARG A 104 -54.04 -5.00 -1.05
C ARG A 104 -55.14 -5.79 -0.33
N LEU A 105 -54.83 -6.41 0.81
CA LEU A 105 -55.81 -7.16 1.61
C LEU A 105 -56.93 -6.28 2.20
N SER A 106 -56.66 -4.99 2.45
CA SER A 106 -57.70 -4.03 2.85
C SER A 106 -58.69 -3.70 1.72
N ARG A 107 -58.22 -3.69 0.46
CA ARG A 107 -59.05 -3.48 -0.74
C ARG A 107 -59.89 -4.71 -1.05
N GLY A 108 -59.30 -5.91 -0.95
CA GLY A 108 -60.00 -7.19 -1.17
C GLY A 108 -61.20 -7.43 -0.24
N LYS A 109 -61.19 -6.87 0.98
CA LYS A 109 -62.34 -6.97 1.93
C LYS A 109 -63.63 -6.29 1.45
N LYS A 110 -63.64 -5.58 0.31
CA LYS A 110 -64.84 -4.99 -0.31
C LYS A 110 -65.37 -5.77 -1.52
N GLY A 111 -64.65 -6.77 -2.04
CA GLY A 111 -65.04 -7.56 -3.20
C GLY A 111 -65.03 -9.06 -2.88
N GLY A 112 -66.20 -9.66 -2.70
CA GLY A 112 -66.33 -11.05 -2.25
C GLY A 112 -66.10 -12.11 -3.33
N ILE A 113 -64.86 -12.28 -3.81
CA ILE A 113 -64.28 -13.51 -4.40
C ILE A 113 -62.76 -13.33 -4.38
N ARG A 114 -62.03 -14.26 -3.75
CA ARG A 114 -60.55 -14.23 -3.69
C ARG A 114 -59.98 -15.11 -4.81
N GLY A 115 -59.07 -14.59 -5.61
CA GLY A 115 -58.58 -15.24 -6.82
C GLY A 115 -57.28 -16.03 -6.64
N ILE A 116 -57.12 -17.15 -7.38
CA ILE A 116 -55.87 -17.94 -7.43
C ILE A 116 -54.65 -17.06 -7.76
N GLN A 117 -54.85 -16.04 -8.59
CA GLN A 117 -53.84 -15.07 -9.01
C GLN A 117 -53.38 -14.14 -7.87
N GLU A 118 -54.23 -13.85 -6.89
CA GLU A 118 -53.86 -13.08 -5.68
C GLU A 118 -52.99 -13.90 -4.73
N ASP A 119 -53.30 -15.20 -4.56
CA ASP A 119 -52.49 -16.10 -3.73
C ASP A 119 -51.09 -16.33 -4.33
N GLU A 120 -50.97 -16.33 -5.66
CA GLU A 120 -49.66 -16.34 -6.34
C GLU A 120 -48.86 -15.06 -6.07
N GLU A 121 -49.49 -13.89 -6.10
CA GLU A 121 -48.80 -12.65 -5.71
C GLU A 121 -48.39 -12.68 -4.23
N LEU A 122 -49.26 -13.15 -3.34
CA LEU A 122 -48.98 -13.29 -1.92
C LEU A 122 -47.73 -14.17 -1.67
N LEU A 123 -47.59 -15.28 -2.42
CA LEU A 123 -46.41 -16.15 -2.39
C LEU A 123 -45.15 -15.44 -2.89
N ARG A 124 -45.26 -14.56 -3.90
CA ARG A 124 -44.15 -13.73 -4.39
C ARG A 124 -43.71 -12.71 -3.32
N TYR A 125 -44.63 -12.08 -2.59
CA TYR A 125 -44.29 -11.23 -1.45
C TYR A 125 -43.58 -12.01 -0.34
N TYR A 126 -44.04 -13.22 -0.03
CA TYR A 126 -43.42 -14.08 0.99
C TYR A 126 -41.97 -14.46 0.64
N ARG A 127 -41.73 -14.90 -0.61
CA ARG A 127 -40.37 -15.19 -1.12
C ARG A 127 -39.47 -13.94 -1.18
N ARG A 128 -40.01 -12.74 -1.40
CA ARG A 128 -39.26 -11.48 -1.28
C ARG A 128 -38.86 -11.17 0.16
N ILE A 129 -39.78 -11.32 1.12
CA ILE A 129 -39.49 -11.10 2.55
C ILE A 129 -38.41 -12.10 3.03
N GLN A 130 -38.52 -13.38 2.66
CA GLN A 130 -37.49 -14.40 2.88
C GLN A 130 -36.12 -14.00 2.28
N THR A 131 -36.11 -13.49 1.04
CA THR A 131 -34.86 -13.02 0.39
C THR A 131 -34.25 -11.83 1.14
N LEU A 132 -35.07 -10.89 1.61
CA LEU A 132 -34.61 -9.74 2.40
C LEU A 132 -34.10 -10.16 3.79
N PHE A 133 -34.74 -11.13 4.46
CA PHE A 133 -34.23 -11.71 5.71
C PHE A 133 -32.89 -12.43 5.49
N ARG A 134 -32.74 -13.20 4.41
CA ARG A 134 -31.44 -13.77 4.01
C ARG A 134 -30.39 -12.69 3.73
N GLN A 135 -30.75 -11.56 3.11
CA GLN A 135 -29.81 -10.43 2.90
C GLN A 135 -29.45 -9.68 4.20
N LEU A 136 -30.38 -9.57 5.15
CA LEU A 136 -30.09 -9.07 6.50
C LEU A 136 -29.14 -10.02 7.26
N GLN A 137 -29.26 -11.32 6.95
CA GLN A 137 -28.33 -12.38 7.33
C GLN A 137 -27.19 -12.55 6.30
N THR A 138 -26.98 -11.66 5.31
CA THR A 138 -25.92 -11.80 4.27
C THR A 138 -25.48 -10.45 3.67
N ASN A 139 -24.56 -9.76 4.36
CA ASN A 139 -23.57 -8.87 3.72
C ASN A 139 -22.34 -8.54 4.59
N ALA A 140 -22.45 -8.59 5.93
CA ALA A 140 -21.28 -8.53 6.82
C ALA A 140 -20.66 -9.91 7.04
N ASN A 141 -21.19 -10.64 8.03
CA ASN A 141 -20.55 -11.74 8.72
C ASN A 141 -19.39 -11.19 9.59
N SER A 142 -19.35 -11.46 10.91
CA SER A 142 -18.45 -10.68 11.80
C SER A 142 -16.98 -10.92 11.50
N ASN A 143 -16.63 -11.97 10.76
CA ASN A 143 -15.31 -12.17 10.18
C ASN A 143 -14.91 -11.00 9.23
N THR A 144 -15.77 -10.63 8.28
CA THR A 144 -15.57 -9.47 7.38
C THR A 144 -15.46 -8.16 8.16
N TRP A 145 -16.30 -7.99 9.18
CA TRP A 145 -16.37 -6.73 9.94
C TRP A 145 -15.31 -6.60 11.02
N LYS A 146 -14.81 -7.70 11.57
CA LYS A 146 -13.63 -7.72 12.44
C LYS A 146 -12.40 -7.29 11.65
N ILE A 147 -12.17 -7.87 10.47
CA ILE A 147 -11.08 -7.50 9.56
C ILE A 147 -11.20 -6.03 9.12
N ALA A 148 -12.40 -5.58 8.73
CA ALA A 148 -12.64 -4.18 8.36
C ALA A 148 -12.41 -3.20 9.53
N ASN A 149 -12.87 -3.53 10.74
CA ASN A 149 -12.67 -2.70 11.93
C ASN A 149 -11.22 -2.70 12.40
N GLU A 150 -10.48 -3.81 12.30
CA GLU A 150 -9.05 -3.85 12.62
C GLU A 150 -8.23 -3.02 11.62
N HIS A 151 -8.53 -3.09 10.32
CA HIS A 151 -7.93 -2.19 9.32
C HIS A 151 -8.30 -0.71 9.54
N LEU A 152 -9.55 -0.41 9.90
CA LEU A 152 -10.00 0.95 10.18
C LEU A 152 -9.37 1.52 11.46
N ALA A 153 -9.27 0.70 12.51
CA ALA A 153 -8.57 1.04 13.75
C ALA A 153 -7.10 1.35 13.47
N ASN A 154 -6.38 0.44 12.79
CA ASN A 154 -4.98 0.65 12.43
C ASN A 154 -4.80 1.91 11.55
N THR A 155 -5.71 2.18 10.62
CA THR A 155 -5.68 3.40 9.79
C THR A 155 -5.85 4.67 10.63
N ARG A 156 -6.72 4.67 11.65
CA ARG A 156 -6.88 5.78 12.60
C ARG A 156 -5.67 5.92 13.53
N LEU A 157 -5.08 4.83 13.99
CA LEU A 157 -3.89 4.85 14.84
C LEU A 157 -2.67 5.41 14.12
N GLU A 158 -2.46 5.05 12.84
CA GLU A 158 -1.40 5.63 12.01
C GLU A 158 -1.62 7.14 11.73
N SER A 159 -2.88 7.63 11.70
CA SER A 159 -3.15 9.07 11.51
C SER A 159 -2.78 9.95 12.71
N LEU A 160 -2.37 9.37 13.84
CA LEU A 160 -1.68 10.09 14.92
C LEU A 160 -0.28 10.60 14.49
N ASN A 161 0.30 10.03 13.42
CA ASN A 161 1.69 10.24 12.99
C ASN A 161 2.71 9.94 14.12
N PRO A 162 2.74 8.69 14.65
CA PRO A 162 3.66 8.28 15.70
C PRO A 162 5.10 8.17 15.19
N VAL A 163 6.08 8.58 16.00
CA VAL A 163 7.51 8.57 15.61
C VAL A 163 8.13 7.22 15.93
N LYS A 164 8.10 6.31 14.96
CA LYS A 164 8.57 4.91 15.12
C LYS A 164 10.09 4.79 15.32
N GLN A 165 10.86 5.85 15.02
CA GLN A 165 12.29 5.96 15.33
C GLN A 165 12.57 6.36 16.80
N ALA A 166 11.56 6.83 17.55
CA ALA A 166 11.75 7.19 18.96
C ALA A 166 11.63 5.98 19.92
N VAL A 167 11.49 4.75 19.39
CA VAL A 167 11.45 3.53 20.20
C VAL A 167 12.89 3.09 20.54
N TYR A 168 13.09 2.57 21.75
CA TYR A 168 14.40 2.28 22.34
C TYR A 168 15.26 1.28 21.55
N ASP A 169 14.62 0.33 20.86
CA ASP A 169 15.24 -0.73 20.04
C ASP A 169 15.30 -0.40 18.54
N SER A 170 14.88 0.80 18.14
CA SER A 170 14.70 1.15 16.72
C SER A 170 16.01 1.17 15.90
N GLY A 171 15.88 1.18 14.57
CA GLY A 171 17.04 1.35 13.66
C GLY A 171 17.88 2.59 13.98
N LEU A 172 17.24 3.70 14.34
CA LEU A 172 17.92 4.93 14.78
C LEU A 172 18.77 4.67 16.04
N SER A 173 18.32 3.84 16.97
CA SER A 173 19.10 3.41 18.14
C SER A 173 20.43 2.77 17.73
N THR A 174 20.43 1.95 16.68
CA THR A 174 21.64 1.36 16.09
C THR A 174 22.50 2.41 15.37
N GLU A 175 21.88 3.30 14.59
CA GLU A 175 22.55 4.36 13.82
C GLU A 175 23.35 5.33 14.70
N ILE A 176 22.76 5.77 15.83
CA ILE A 176 23.43 6.64 16.82
C ILE A 176 24.06 5.86 18.00
N ASN A 177 24.34 4.57 17.80
CA ASN A 177 25.11 3.72 18.73
C ASN A 177 24.57 3.71 20.19
N ARG A 178 23.25 3.83 20.36
CA ARG A 178 22.59 3.64 21.65
C ARG A 178 22.60 2.16 22.03
N ARG A 179 23.08 1.87 23.23
CA ARG A 179 23.23 0.52 23.80
C ARG A 179 22.68 0.49 25.22
N GLY A 180 22.38 -0.70 25.73
CA GLY A 180 22.15 -0.92 27.17
C GLY A 180 23.42 -0.76 28.01
N CYS A 181 23.28 -0.95 29.31
CA CYS A 181 24.40 -1.10 30.23
C CYS A 181 25.12 -2.43 29.98
N THR A 182 26.44 -2.44 30.11
CA THR A 182 27.27 -3.66 30.15
C THR A 182 26.80 -4.60 31.26
N GLU A 183 26.85 -5.91 31.04
CA GLU A 183 26.39 -6.89 32.03
C GLU A 183 27.14 -6.74 33.37
N GLY A 184 26.43 -6.91 34.49
CA GLY A 184 26.95 -6.65 35.84
C GLY A 184 27.05 -5.17 36.25
N THR A 185 27.13 -4.22 35.31
CA THR A 185 27.22 -2.77 35.64
C THR A 185 25.88 -2.16 36.06
N ARG A 186 25.93 -1.05 36.82
CA ARG A 186 24.75 -0.25 37.25
C ARG A 186 23.61 -1.03 37.92
N THR A 187 23.89 -2.24 38.42
CA THR A 187 22.91 -3.17 39.02
C THR A 187 22.10 -2.57 40.15
N ARG A 188 22.73 -1.79 41.06
CA ARG A 188 22.04 -1.07 42.15
C ARG A 188 21.04 -0.01 41.62
N VAL A 189 21.38 0.70 40.54
CA VAL A 189 20.50 1.72 39.95
C VAL A 189 19.30 1.06 39.26
N LEU A 190 19.55 0.01 38.47
CA LEU A 190 18.49 -0.77 37.83
C LEU A 190 17.60 -1.50 38.87
N GLY A 191 18.18 -1.94 39.99
CA GLY A 191 17.44 -2.50 41.13
C GLY A 191 16.53 -1.47 41.80
N ASN A 192 16.97 -0.22 41.98
CA ASN A 192 16.13 0.86 42.49
C ASN A 192 14.97 1.18 41.53
N LEU A 193 15.21 1.15 40.20
CA LEU A 193 14.16 1.33 39.19
C LEU A 193 13.14 0.18 39.20
N ASP A 194 13.61 -1.07 39.34
CA ASP A 194 12.77 -2.25 39.52
C ASP A 194 11.92 -2.15 40.81
N HIS A 195 12.49 -1.63 41.91
CA HIS A 195 11.76 -1.44 43.17
C HIS A 195 10.71 -0.32 43.08
N TRP A 196 11.06 0.84 42.53
CA TRP A 196 10.14 1.97 42.29
C TRP A 196 8.95 1.55 41.42
N GLN A 197 9.16 0.66 40.44
CA GLN A 197 8.07 0.16 39.59
C GLN A 197 7.04 -0.63 40.39
N ILE A 198 7.49 -1.56 41.24
CA ILE A 198 6.65 -2.47 42.02
C ILE A 198 5.94 -1.78 43.20
N ASP A 199 6.57 -0.83 43.87
CA ASP A 199 5.99 -0.18 45.06
C ASP A 199 4.67 0.56 44.76
N HIS A 200 3.58 0.24 45.47
CA HIS A 200 2.29 0.92 45.32
C HIS A 200 2.26 2.33 45.96
N THR A 201 3.21 2.65 46.84
CA THR A 201 3.30 3.94 47.55
C THR A 201 4.21 4.96 46.87
N SER A 202 5.02 4.52 45.90
CA SER A 202 5.96 5.37 45.17
C SER A 202 5.26 6.36 44.23
N GLN A 203 5.93 7.47 43.95
CA GLN A 203 5.39 8.57 43.16
C GLN A 203 5.20 8.15 41.68
N PRO A 204 4.10 8.60 41.02
CA PRO A 204 3.78 8.21 39.65
C PRO A 204 4.75 8.75 38.59
N ILE A 205 5.65 9.65 38.98
CA ILE A 205 6.71 10.21 38.14
C ILE A 205 8.04 9.99 38.85
N LEU A 206 9.03 9.45 38.16
CA LEU A 206 10.43 9.39 38.61
C LEU A 206 11.30 10.17 37.62
N TRP A 207 12.08 11.11 38.14
CA TRP A 207 13.05 11.87 37.34
C TRP A 207 14.47 11.38 37.58
N MET A 208 15.07 10.71 36.58
CA MET A 208 16.48 10.32 36.61
C MET A 208 17.35 11.43 36.00
N ASN A 209 18.14 12.09 36.84
CA ASN A 209 18.95 13.24 36.45
C ASN A 209 20.47 12.95 36.50
N GLY A 210 21.23 13.77 35.79
CA GLY A 210 22.69 13.78 35.81
C GLY A 210 23.30 14.54 34.63
N MET A 211 24.58 14.88 34.72
CA MET A 211 25.36 15.55 33.66
C MET A 211 25.52 14.67 32.41
N ALA A 212 26.17 15.20 31.37
CA ALA A 212 26.62 14.41 30.23
C ALA A 212 27.49 13.21 30.70
N GLY A 213 27.44 12.09 29.98
CA GLY A 213 28.25 10.90 30.28
C GLY A 213 27.89 10.08 31.53
N THR A 214 26.82 10.43 32.25
CA THR A 214 26.34 9.69 33.44
C THR A 214 25.65 8.35 33.16
N GLY A 215 25.41 7.99 31.89
CA GLY A 215 24.81 6.71 31.49
C GLY A 215 23.28 6.65 31.43
N LYS A 216 22.57 7.76 31.68
CA LYS A 216 21.08 7.84 31.69
C LYS A 216 20.39 7.03 30.58
N THR A 217 20.72 7.28 29.31
CA THR A 217 20.11 6.61 28.15
C THR A 217 20.36 5.10 28.14
N ALA A 218 21.54 4.64 28.55
CA ALA A 218 21.85 3.20 28.64
C ALA A 218 21.06 2.52 29.78
N ILE A 219 20.91 3.22 30.91
CA ILE A 219 20.08 2.76 32.04
C ILE A 219 18.61 2.70 31.60
N ALA A 220 18.09 3.74 30.93
CA ALA A 220 16.73 3.77 30.41
C ALA A 220 16.45 2.71 29.34
N TRP A 221 17.42 2.46 28.44
CA TRP A 221 17.37 1.39 27.44
C TRP A 221 17.28 0.02 28.10
N THR A 222 18.15 -0.25 29.08
CA THR A 222 18.18 -1.51 29.83
C THR A 222 16.91 -1.70 30.67
N PHE A 223 16.34 -0.62 31.19
CA PHE A 223 15.08 -0.67 31.92
C PHE A 223 13.88 -0.91 30.99
N CYS A 224 13.84 -0.33 29.79
CA CYS A 224 12.86 -0.71 28.76
C CYS A 224 12.93 -2.20 28.44
N GLU A 225 14.15 -2.73 28.24
CA GLU A 225 14.36 -4.15 27.94
C GLU A 225 13.90 -5.07 29.08
N ARG A 226 14.16 -4.70 30.35
CA ARG A 226 13.63 -5.40 31.53
C ARG A 226 12.10 -5.33 31.63
N LEU A 227 11.51 -4.17 31.35
CA LEU A 227 10.06 -3.96 31.39
C LEU A 227 9.34 -4.74 30.28
N GLU A 228 9.87 -4.77 29.06
CA GLU A 228 9.28 -5.53 27.96
C GLU A 228 9.37 -7.04 28.22
N LYS A 229 10.51 -7.55 28.70
CA LYS A 229 10.66 -8.95 29.16
C LYS A 229 9.65 -9.36 30.24
N ARG A 230 9.05 -8.41 30.98
CA ARG A 230 7.98 -8.63 31.97
C ARG A 230 6.58 -8.22 31.48
N ASN A 231 6.42 -7.77 30.23
CA ASN A 231 5.19 -7.18 29.67
C ASN A 231 4.66 -5.94 30.41
N LEU A 232 5.54 -5.16 31.06
CA LEU A 232 5.21 -3.97 31.87
C LEU A 232 5.53 -2.63 31.17
N LEU A 233 6.13 -2.68 29.98
CA LEU A 233 6.42 -1.49 29.17
C LEU A 233 5.17 -1.05 28.41
N ALA A 234 4.55 0.06 28.84
CA ALA A 234 3.32 0.59 28.23
C ALA A 234 3.59 1.38 26.94
N ALA A 235 4.68 2.17 26.95
CA ALA A 235 5.19 2.95 25.83
C ALA A 235 6.60 3.46 26.13
N ASN A 236 7.37 3.82 25.11
CA ASN A 236 8.61 4.57 25.28
C ASN A 236 8.81 5.64 24.20
N PHE A 237 9.61 6.66 24.51
CA PHE A 237 10.01 7.73 23.58
C PHE A 237 11.41 8.25 23.95
N PHE A 238 12.39 8.01 23.09
CA PHE A 238 13.78 8.44 23.26
C PHE A 238 14.05 9.65 22.37
N CYS A 239 13.99 10.86 22.95
CA CYS A 239 14.25 12.11 22.24
C CYS A 239 15.67 12.11 21.65
N THR A 240 15.91 12.80 20.52
CA THR A 240 17.27 13.13 20.11
C THR A 240 17.35 14.29 19.11
N HIS A 241 18.42 15.07 19.19
CA HIS A 241 18.77 16.08 18.18
C HIS A 241 19.12 15.48 16.81
N SER A 242 19.54 14.21 16.74
CA SER A 242 19.92 13.55 15.48
C SER A 242 18.73 13.26 14.55
N SER A 243 17.48 13.37 15.03
CA SER A 243 16.28 13.20 14.22
C SER A 243 15.26 14.30 14.51
N ALA A 244 14.96 15.11 13.49
CA ALA A 244 14.00 16.22 13.56
C ALA A 244 12.53 15.78 13.81
N GLU A 245 12.25 14.48 13.95
CA GLU A 245 10.97 13.99 14.50
C GLU A 245 11.09 13.52 15.96
N CYS A 246 12.27 13.03 16.39
CA CYS A 246 12.53 12.63 17.78
C CYS A 246 12.82 13.84 18.68
N GLY A 247 13.37 14.94 18.15
CA GLY A 247 13.54 16.22 18.86
C GLY A 247 12.25 17.02 19.08
N ARG A 248 11.08 16.52 18.63
CA ARG A 248 9.79 17.24 18.68
C ARG A 248 8.92 16.75 19.83
N VAL A 249 8.91 17.49 20.94
CA VAL A 249 8.04 17.27 22.10
C VAL A 249 6.55 17.09 21.77
N THR A 250 6.04 17.74 20.71
CA THR A 250 4.65 17.58 20.22
C THR A 250 4.34 16.21 19.61
N ARG A 251 5.34 15.35 19.41
CA ARG A 251 5.21 13.96 18.96
C ARG A 251 5.13 12.94 20.12
N ILE A 252 5.52 13.32 21.33
CA ILE A 252 5.58 12.41 22.48
C ILE A 252 4.19 11.82 22.79
N VAL A 253 3.19 12.66 23.02
CA VAL A 253 1.83 12.21 23.40
C VAL A 253 1.16 11.34 22.31
N PRO A 254 1.15 11.71 21.00
CA PRO A 254 0.63 10.84 19.95
C PRO A 254 1.36 9.48 19.85
N THR A 255 2.67 9.46 20.11
CA THR A 255 3.49 8.24 20.02
C THR A 255 3.30 7.31 21.23
N ILE A 256 3.07 7.86 22.42
CA ILE A 256 2.64 7.11 23.61
C ILE A 256 1.24 6.53 23.39
N ALA A 257 0.30 7.34 22.90
CA ALA A 257 -1.08 6.90 22.67
C ALA A 257 -1.18 5.78 21.61
N TYR A 258 -0.35 5.83 20.57
CA TYR A 258 -0.21 4.75 19.58
C TYR A 258 0.31 3.44 20.19
N GLN A 259 1.30 3.49 21.07
CA GLN A 259 1.86 2.31 21.75
C GLN A 259 0.87 1.69 22.73
N LEU A 260 0.25 2.51 23.59
CA LEU A 260 -0.81 2.05 24.51
C LEU A 260 -1.99 1.39 23.77
N ALA A 261 -2.34 1.86 22.57
CA ALA A 261 -3.38 1.27 21.74
C ALA A 261 -2.95 0.00 20.99
N ARG A 262 -1.66 -0.35 21.00
CA ARG A 262 -1.17 -1.69 20.61
C ARG A 262 -1.08 -2.63 21.81
N TYR A 263 -0.80 -2.10 23.00
CA TYR A 263 -0.76 -2.84 24.27
C TYR A 263 -2.17 -3.25 24.75
N SER A 264 -3.12 -2.30 24.87
CA SER A 264 -4.45 -2.52 25.46
C SER A 264 -5.58 -2.41 24.44
N ILE A 265 -6.32 -3.51 24.24
CA ILE A 265 -7.50 -3.56 23.36
C ILE A 265 -8.67 -2.69 23.89
N PRO A 266 -8.99 -2.65 25.21
CA PRO A 266 -9.96 -1.71 25.76
C PRO A 266 -9.62 -0.25 25.44
N TYR A 267 -8.38 0.18 25.70
CA TYR A 267 -7.93 1.55 25.42
C TYR A 267 -7.88 1.84 23.91
N ARG A 268 -7.51 0.87 23.07
CA ARG A 268 -7.65 0.97 21.60
C ARG A 268 -9.09 1.29 21.19
N SER A 269 -10.08 0.65 21.83
CA SER A 269 -11.49 0.86 21.52
C SER A 269 -11.97 2.29 21.86
N THR A 270 -11.57 2.83 23.01
CA THR A 270 -11.89 4.22 23.40
C THR A 270 -11.13 5.24 22.55
N LEU A 271 -9.83 5.05 22.32
CA LEU A 271 -9.03 5.92 21.45
C LEU A 271 -9.53 5.96 20.01
N CYS A 272 -9.97 4.83 19.44
CA CYS A 272 -10.56 4.77 18.11
C CYS A 272 -11.93 5.46 17.98
N LYS A 273 -12.61 5.80 19.09
CA LYS A 273 -13.79 6.71 19.10
C LYS A 273 -13.35 8.17 19.02
N VAL A 274 -12.39 8.59 19.85
CA VAL A 274 -11.81 9.96 19.80
C VAL A 274 -11.25 10.26 18.41
N LEU A 275 -10.57 9.30 17.78
CA LEU A 275 -10.05 9.41 16.41
C LEU A 275 -11.14 9.35 15.31
N ALA A 276 -12.39 9.00 15.65
CA ALA A 276 -13.54 9.16 14.76
C ALA A 276 -14.14 10.57 14.86
N GLU A 277 -14.21 11.12 16.07
CA GLU A 277 -14.72 12.47 16.37
C GLU A 277 -13.75 13.57 15.93
N THR A 278 -12.44 13.36 16.09
CA THR A 278 -11.40 14.37 15.82
C THR A 278 -10.17 13.70 15.19
N PRO A 279 -10.19 13.39 13.88
CA PRO A 279 -9.09 12.66 13.23
C PRO A 279 -7.73 13.38 13.25
N ASP A 280 -7.71 14.72 13.41
CA ASP A 280 -6.50 15.54 13.44
C ASP A 280 -6.01 15.86 14.87
N ILE A 281 -6.55 15.17 15.88
CA ILE A 281 -6.23 15.38 17.31
C ILE A 281 -4.72 15.32 17.62
N GLY A 282 -3.96 14.46 16.93
CA GLY A 282 -2.50 14.35 17.06
C GLY A 282 -1.73 15.60 16.62
N SER A 283 -2.38 16.55 15.93
CA SER A 283 -1.79 17.83 15.49
C SER A 283 -2.23 19.04 16.33
N LYS A 284 -2.98 18.85 17.43
CA LYS A 284 -3.39 19.93 18.34
C LYS A 284 -2.29 20.29 19.35
N LYS A 285 -2.51 21.33 20.16
CA LYS A 285 -1.61 21.73 21.26
C LYS A 285 -1.49 20.61 22.32
N ILE A 286 -0.32 20.53 22.98
CA ILE A 286 0.03 19.47 23.95
C ILE A 286 -1.04 19.22 25.03
N PRO A 287 -1.68 20.23 25.67
CA PRO A 287 -2.77 19.98 26.62
C PRO A 287 -3.94 19.19 26.02
N ILE A 288 -4.39 19.60 24.82
CA ILE A 288 -5.50 18.96 24.10
C ILE A 288 -5.13 17.53 23.67
N GLN A 289 -3.87 17.32 23.25
CA GLN A 289 -3.34 15.98 23.02
C GLN A 289 -3.41 15.14 24.30
N PHE A 290 -2.87 15.63 25.42
CA PHE A 290 -2.76 14.85 26.67
C PHE A 290 -4.14 14.48 27.24
N GLU A 291 -5.09 15.42 27.22
CA GLU A 291 -6.44 15.17 27.71
C GLU A 291 -7.22 14.17 26.84
N ARG A 292 -7.29 14.41 25.52
CA ARG A 292 -8.13 13.60 24.61
C ARG A 292 -7.48 12.28 24.20
N LEU A 293 -6.15 12.16 24.21
CA LEU A 293 -5.45 10.93 23.83
C LEU A 293 -5.12 10.03 25.02
N LEU A 294 -4.64 10.59 26.14
CA LEU A 294 -4.23 9.78 27.29
C LEU A 294 -5.29 9.77 28.39
N LYS A 295 -5.64 10.94 28.94
CA LYS A 295 -6.47 11.06 30.14
C LYS A 295 -7.89 10.49 29.95
N GLU A 296 -8.68 11.04 29.03
CA GLU A 296 -10.07 10.62 28.83
C GLU A 296 -10.17 9.12 28.44
N PRO A 297 -9.35 8.58 27.51
CA PRO A 297 -9.50 7.18 27.11
C PRO A 297 -9.01 6.19 28.18
N LEU A 298 -7.98 6.53 28.98
CA LEU A 298 -7.53 5.70 30.12
C LEU A 298 -8.54 5.73 31.28
N GLN A 299 -9.11 6.89 31.59
CA GLN A 299 -10.12 7.00 32.67
C GLN A 299 -11.39 6.18 32.35
N GLN A 300 -11.75 6.03 31.07
CA GLN A 300 -12.86 5.17 30.63
C GLN A 300 -12.58 3.65 30.73
N VAL A 301 -11.33 3.23 30.89
CA VAL A 301 -10.94 1.80 30.92
C VAL A 301 -10.02 1.46 32.10
N LYS A 302 -10.04 2.28 33.16
CA LYS A 302 -9.10 2.20 34.29
C LYS A 302 -8.97 0.78 34.84
N ASP A 303 -10.10 0.11 35.07
CA ASP A 303 -10.19 -1.22 35.67
C ASP A 303 -9.77 -2.36 34.71
N ALA A 304 -9.42 -2.01 33.46
CA ALA A 304 -8.95 -2.92 32.41
C ALA A 304 -7.54 -2.57 31.91
N ILE A 305 -6.79 -1.75 32.66
CA ILE A 305 -5.36 -1.50 32.50
C ILE A 305 -4.63 -2.14 33.68
N PRO A 306 -3.61 -3.00 33.45
CA PRO A 306 -2.76 -3.51 34.53
C PRO A 306 -2.14 -2.39 35.35
N GLU A 307 -2.05 -2.57 36.67
CA GLU A 307 -1.31 -1.64 37.52
C GLU A 307 0.21 -1.68 37.20
N HIS A 308 0.94 -0.66 37.63
CA HIS A 308 2.40 -0.54 37.49
C HIS A 308 2.98 -0.54 36.06
N LEU A 309 2.16 -0.34 35.01
CA LEU A 309 2.67 -0.12 33.67
C LEU A 309 3.52 1.16 33.59
N VAL A 310 4.70 1.06 32.94
CA VAL A 310 5.67 2.15 32.87
C VAL A 310 5.72 2.74 31.47
N VAL A 311 5.73 4.08 31.40
CA VAL A 311 6.08 4.87 30.22
C VAL A 311 7.47 5.47 30.41
N VAL A 312 8.39 5.26 29.47
CA VAL A 312 9.77 5.77 29.54
C VAL A 312 9.98 6.91 28.55
N ILE A 313 10.45 8.06 29.03
CA ILE A 313 10.76 9.25 28.22
C ILE A 313 12.22 9.62 28.47
N ASP A 314 13.10 9.26 27.54
CA ASP A 314 14.54 9.47 27.65
C ASP A 314 15.00 10.77 26.97
N ALA A 315 16.04 11.39 27.53
CA ALA A 315 16.74 12.56 27.00
C ALA A 315 15.81 13.75 26.69
N LEU A 316 14.86 14.08 27.58
CA LEU A 316 13.86 15.14 27.35
C LEU A 316 14.49 16.53 27.09
N ASP A 317 15.73 16.76 27.51
CA ASP A 317 16.52 17.96 27.19
C ASP A 317 17.07 18.01 25.75
N GLU A 318 17.00 16.94 24.96
CA GLU A 318 17.27 16.93 23.52
C GLU A 318 16.06 17.38 22.66
N CYS A 319 14.98 17.88 23.28
CA CYS A 319 13.86 18.49 22.55
C CYS A 319 14.17 19.92 22.09
N GLU A 320 13.83 20.24 20.84
CA GLU A 320 14.03 21.58 20.23
C GLU A 320 13.21 22.67 20.91
N ASP A 321 11.93 22.39 21.19
CA ASP A 321 10.97 23.36 21.76
C ASP A 321 10.97 23.31 23.31
N ARG A 322 11.80 24.16 23.91
CA ARG A 322 11.90 24.32 25.37
C ARG A 322 10.60 24.77 26.04
N ASN A 323 9.69 25.45 25.33
CA ASN A 323 8.41 25.88 25.90
C ASN A 323 7.37 24.76 25.81
N GLY A 324 7.38 23.98 24.72
CA GLY A 324 6.67 22.72 24.61
C GLY A 324 7.08 21.70 25.69
N VAL A 325 8.37 21.63 26.05
CA VAL A 325 8.85 20.79 27.18
C VAL A 325 8.24 21.24 28.51
N LYS A 326 8.23 22.56 28.82
CA LYS A 326 7.56 23.09 30.03
C LYS A 326 6.07 22.73 30.05
N LEU A 327 5.37 22.91 28.94
CA LEU A 327 3.94 22.58 28.80
C LEU A 327 3.68 21.07 28.93
N PHE A 328 4.54 20.22 28.37
CA PHE A 328 4.44 18.77 28.52
C PHE A 328 4.60 18.33 29.97
N LEU A 329 5.62 18.83 30.67
CA LEU A 329 5.82 18.56 32.09
C LEU A 329 4.65 19.07 32.94
N GLU A 330 4.09 20.23 32.65
CA GLU A 330 2.89 20.73 33.34
C GLU A 330 1.67 19.83 33.16
N MET A 331 1.46 19.23 31.98
CA MET A 331 0.37 18.26 31.79
C MET A 331 0.67 16.93 32.49
N LEU A 332 1.93 16.48 32.46
CA LEU A 332 2.37 15.26 33.12
C LEU A 332 2.14 15.35 34.65
N PHE A 333 2.61 16.41 35.30
CA PHE A 333 2.40 16.65 36.73
C PHE A 333 0.92 16.80 37.11
N ARG A 334 0.11 17.43 36.25
CA ARG A 334 -1.33 17.66 36.50
C ARG A 334 -2.16 16.38 36.40
N HIS A 335 -1.74 15.41 35.59
CA HIS A 335 -2.59 14.28 35.21
C HIS A 335 -2.02 12.90 35.57
N ALA A 336 -0.71 12.68 35.64
CA ALA A 336 -0.13 11.36 35.95
C ALA A 336 -0.69 10.72 37.25
N PRO A 337 -0.91 11.45 38.37
CA PRO A 337 -1.54 10.89 39.58
C PRO A 337 -3.00 10.40 39.40
N GLN A 338 -3.62 10.66 38.25
CA GLN A 338 -4.99 10.26 37.91
C GLN A 338 -5.03 9.12 36.87
N LEU A 339 -3.87 8.59 36.45
CA LEU A 339 -3.74 7.54 35.42
C LEU A 339 -3.20 6.24 36.03
N PRO A 340 -3.57 5.06 35.48
CA PRO A 340 -2.98 3.78 35.85
C PRO A 340 -1.60 3.57 35.18
N LEU A 341 -0.72 4.58 35.24
CA LEU A 341 0.59 4.60 34.56
C LEU A 341 1.64 5.28 35.43
N LYS A 342 2.84 4.69 35.48
CA LYS A 342 4.06 5.31 36.03
C LYS A 342 4.92 5.88 34.91
N PHE A 343 5.64 6.97 35.16
CA PHE A 343 6.43 7.68 34.16
C PHE A 343 7.89 7.85 34.61
N LEU A 344 8.82 7.18 33.93
CA LEU A 344 10.26 7.48 34.04
C LEU A 344 10.61 8.59 33.05
N VAL A 345 11.11 9.71 33.54
CA VAL A 345 11.63 10.81 32.71
C VAL A 345 13.13 10.94 32.96
N THR A 346 13.94 11.02 31.91
CA THR A 346 15.39 11.27 32.02
C THR A 346 15.78 12.58 31.37
N GLY A 347 16.86 13.19 31.87
CA GLY A 347 17.51 14.31 31.20
C GLY A 347 18.62 14.97 31.99
N ARG A 348 19.30 15.94 31.37
CA ARG A 348 20.17 16.90 32.06
C ARG A 348 19.32 17.87 32.91
N PRO A 349 19.86 18.41 34.02
CA PRO A 349 19.21 19.43 34.85
C PRO A 349 19.24 20.83 34.18
N VAL A 350 18.80 20.95 32.93
CA VAL A 350 18.67 22.25 32.24
C VAL A 350 17.58 23.10 32.91
N PRO A 351 17.68 24.45 32.96
CA PRO A 351 16.81 25.30 33.78
C PRO A 351 15.31 25.09 33.57
N GLU A 352 14.89 24.80 32.33
CA GLU A 352 13.50 24.60 31.94
C GLU A 352 12.89 23.28 32.46
N ILE A 353 13.73 22.26 32.68
CA ILE A 353 13.34 20.99 33.32
C ILE A 353 13.56 21.11 34.82
N TYR A 354 14.75 21.54 35.26
CA TYR A 354 15.12 21.66 36.68
C TYR A 354 14.13 22.53 37.47
N GLY A 355 13.76 23.70 36.97
CA GLY A 355 12.79 24.58 37.62
C GLY A 355 11.35 24.03 37.68
N LYS A 356 11.03 22.99 36.90
CA LYS A 356 9.75 22.26 36.99
C LYS A 356 9.86 20.95 37.77
N MET A 357 11.04 20.34 37.86
CA MET A 357 11.30 19.09 38.57
C MET A 357 11.73 19.30 40.03
N MET A 358 12.26 20.46 40.40
CA MET A 358 12.66 20.77 41.79
C MET A 358 11.57 21.43 42.63
N ASP A 359 10.50 21.94 42.03
CA ASP A 359 9.31 22.48 42.72
C ASP A 359 8.74 21.43 43.71
N PRO A 360 8.86 21.64 45.04
CA PRO A 360 8.54 20.62 46.04
C PRO A 360 7.04 20.31 46.12
N SER A 361 6.16 21.16 45.57
CA SER A 361 4.71 20.94 45.57
C SER A 361 4.25 19.81 44.64
N ARG A 362 5.14 19.22 43.84
CA ARG A 362 4.80 18.29 42.76
C ARG A 362 5.05 16.82 43.12
N PRO A 363 4.14 15.90 42.75
CA PRO A 363 4.31 14.46 42.98
C PRO A 363 5.35 13.88 42.00
N ARG A 364 6.57 13.66 42.49
CA ARG A 364 7.65 12.91 41.80
C ARG A 364 8.74 12.49 42.78
N GLU A 365 9.44 11.42 42.43
CA GLU A 365 10.74 11.06 43.00
C GLU A 365 11.88 11.58 42.11
N ILE A 366 13.08 11.67 42.69
CA ILE A 366 14.30 12.15 42.01
C ILE A 366 15.42 11.13 42.25
N MET A 367 16.05 10.68 41.17
CA MET A 367 17.21 9.79 41.19
C MET A 367 18.40 10.52 40.56
N SER A 368 19.33 10.96 41.40
CA SER A 368 20.54 11.68 41.00
C SER A 368 21.67 10.68 40.75
N LEU A 369 22.13 10.57 39.49
CA LEU A 369 23.22 9.64 39.14
C LEU A 369 24.61 10.10 39.63
N HIS A 370 24.70 11.28 40.27
CA HIS A 370 25.92 11.81 40.90
C HIS A 370 26.15 11.31 42.32
N GLU A 371 25.11 10.79 42.97
CA GLU A 371 25.18 10.22 44.33
C GLU A 371 25.54 8.72 44.31
N VAL A 372 25.77 8.15 43.12
CA VAL A 372 26.33 6.80 42.96
C VAL A 372 27.83 6.85 43.22
N GLU A 373 28.26 6.19 44.29
CA GLU A 373 29.64 6.22 44.82
C GLU A 373 30.73 6.08 43.75
N ASN A 374 31.73 6.96 43.79
CA ASN A 374 32.84 7.00 42.81
C ASN A 374 33.63 5.67 42.69
N SER A 375 33.62 4.85 43.74
CA SER A 375 34.15 3.48 43.76
C SER A 375 33.39 2.56 42.80
N LEU A 376 32.06 2.53 42.90
CA LEU A 376 31.19 1.71 42.05
C LEU A 376 31.32 2.11 40.58
N VAL A 377 31.36 3.41 40.29
CA VAL A 377 31.49 3.90 38.90
C VAL A 377 32.85 3.55 38.29
N ARG A 378 33.93 3.53 39.08
CA ARG A 378 35.25 3.08 38.61
C ARG A 378 35.29 1.58 38.31
N ASN A 379 34.69 0.75 39.18
CA ASN A 379 34.60 -0.69 38.95
C ASN A 379 33.76 -1.01 37.69
N ASP A 380 32.65 -0.30 37.49
CA ASP A 380 31.82 -0.39 36.27
C ASP A 380 32.63 -0.01 35.01
N ILE A 381 33.49 1.02 35.07
CA ILE A 381 34.39 1.43 33.96
C ILE A 381 35.51 0.41 33.73
N GLU A 382 36.07 -0.20 34.77
CA GLU A 382 37.08 -1.25 34.65
C GLU A 382 36.53 -2.48 33.92
N LEU A 383 35.30 -2.88 34.24
CA LEU A 383 34.60 -3.97 33.56
C LEU A 383 34.32 -3.63 32.08
N TYR A 384 33.87 -2.40 31.81
CA TYR A 384 33.67 -1.91 30.44
C TYR A 384 34.96 -1.97 29.60
N PHE A 385 36.10 -1.55 30.14
CA PHE A 385 37.38 -1.67 29.43
C PHE A 385 37.80 -3.12 29.22
N LYS A 386 37.65 -4.00 30.21
CA LYS A 386 37.96 -5.44 30.10
C LYS A 386 37.18 -6.11 28.98
N GLU A 387 35.91 -5.76 28.81
CA GLU A 387 35.06 -6.31 27.77
C GLU A 387 35.37 -5.70 26.39
N GLN A 388 35.33 -4.37 26.26
CA GLN A 388 35.47 -3.72 24.95
C GLN A 388 36.89 -3.84 24.37
N LEU A 389 37.93 -3.92 25.22
CA LEU A 389 39.33 -4.10 24.80
C LEU A 389 39.82 -5.56 24.94
N ALA A 390 38.92 -6.54 25.13
CA ALA A 390 39.27 -7.96 25.31
C ALA A 390 40.18 -8.50 24.20
N SER A 391 40.00 -8.05 22.95
CA SER A 391 40.80 -8.44 21.79
C SER A 391 42.26 -7.95 21.80
N MET A 392 42.66 -7.14 22.79
CA MET A 392 44.01 -6.60 22.95
C MET A 392 44.80 -7.23 24.10
N ALA A 393 44.19 -8.11 24.91
CA ALA A 393 44.85 -8.82 26.01
C ALA A 393 45.63 -7.92 27.01
N LEU A 394 45.08 -6.73 27.31
CA LEU A 394 45.69 -5.75 28.22
C LEU A 394 45.88 -6.28 29.64
N SER A 395 46.98 -5.89 30.28
CA SER A 395 47.24 -6.21 31.68
C SER A 395 46.34 -5.42 32.65
N SER A 396 46.17 -5.93 33.87
CA SER A 396 45.42 -5.23 34.93
C SER A 396 45.99 -3.85 35.27
N VAL A 397 47.28 -3.63 35.07
CA VAL A 397 47.95 -2.33 35.29
C VAL A 397 47.53 -1.32 34.22
N GLU A 398 47.56 -1.71 32.95
CA GLU A 398 47.15 -0.84 31.83
C GLU A 398 45.66 -0.50 31.90
N ILE A 399 44.82 -1.46 32.26
CA ILE A 399 43.38 -1.22 32.48
C ILE A 399 43.17 -0.27 33.67
N SER A 400 43.92 -0.41 34.77
CA SER A 400 43.85 0.52 35.91
C SER A 400 44.24 1.95 35.49
N GLN A 401 45.26 2.12 34.65
CA GLN A 401 45.67 3.42 34.12
C GLN A 401 44.61 4.04 33.18
N LEU A 402 43.87 3.22 32.42
CA LEU A 402 42.73 3.69 31.61
C LEU A 402 41.53 4.11 32.47
N VAL A 403 41.24 3.38 33.56
CA VAL A 403 40.21 3.76 34.56
C VAL A 403 40.58 5.08 35.24
N GLU A 404 41.84 5.25 35.65
CA GLU A 404 42.32 6.49 36.29
C GLU A 404 42.18 7.69 35.35
N ARG A 405 42.55 7.55 34.07
CA ARG A 405 42.42 8.59 33.03
C ARG A 405 40.98 8.87 32.61
N SER A 406 40.04 7.94 32.84
CA SER A 406 38.60 8.12 32.57
C SER A 406 37.85 8.84 33.71
N GLY A 407 38.46 8.94 34.89
CA GLY A 407 37.80 9.44 36.09
C GLY A 407 36.59 8.59 36.48
N ALA A 408 35.46 9.23 36.75
CA ALA A 408 34.17 8.59 37.04
C ALA A 408 33.14 8.80 35.91
N LEU A 409 33.60 8.94 34.66
CA LEU A 409 32.75 9.37 33.54
C LEU A 409 32.86 8.45 32.32
N PHE A 410 31.79 7.69 32.08
CA PHE A 410 31.72 6.62 31.07
C PHE A 410 31.95 7.09 29.62
N VAL A 411 31.63 8.34 29.28
CA VAL A 411 31.89 8.88 27.93
C VAL A 411 33.39 8.98 27.63
N TYR A 412 34.24 9.29 28.61
CA TYR A 412 35.68 9.30 28.39
C TYR A 412 36.24 7.88 28.24
N ALA A 413 35.68 6.90 28.95
CA ALA A 413 36.01 5.49 28.73
C ALA A 413 35.65 5.04 27.31
N SER A 414 34.47 5.41 26.78
CA SER A 414 34.10 5.12 25.39
C SER A 414 35.05 5.77 24.38
N ASN A 415 35.32 7.07 24.52
CA ASN A 415 36.21 7.79 23.60
C ASN A 415 37.64 7.24 23.60
N LEU A 416 38.13 6.74 24.75
CA LEU A 416 39.43 6.07 24.87
C LEU A 416 39.44 4.71 24.14
N VAL A 417 38.37 3.92 24.24
CA VAL A 417 38.21 2.68 23.45
C VAL A 417 38.27 3.00 21.95
N ASP A 418 37.47 3.96 21.47
CA ASP A 418 37.43 4.32 20.04
C ASP A 418 38.79 4.84 19.53
N TYR A 419 39.50 5.67 20.30
CA TYR A 419 40.85 6.13 19.97
C TYR A 419 41.88 4.99 19.87
N VAL A 420 41.85 4.04 20.82
CA VAL A 420 42.76 2.89 20.83
C VAL A 420 42.41 1.90 19.70
N GLN A 421 41.12 1.68 19.40
CA GLN A 421 40.67 0.69 18.41
C GLN A 421 40.64 1.19 16.96
N SER A 422 40.62 2.50 16.70
CA SER A 422 40.48 3.05 15.34
C SER A 422 41.49 2.43 14.34
N GLY A 423 40.97 1.63 13.40
CA GLY A 423 41.75 0.61 12.68
C GLY A 423 42.37 1.03 11.34
N LYS A 424 42.68 2.33 11.14
CA LYS A 424 43.13 2.86 9.83
C LYS A 424 44.29 3.87 9.88
N ARG A 425 45.21 3.75 10.85
CA ARG A 425 46.52 4.42 10.82
C ARG A 425 47.65 3.40 10.89
N SER A 426 48.82 3.71 10.32
CA SER A 426 50.03 2.87 10.35
C SER A 426 50.63 2.66 11.76
N GLY A 427 50.13 3.38 12.78
CA GLY A 427 50.38 3.11 14.19
C GLY A 427 49.39 2.09 14.77
N GLY A 428 49.84 0.85 14.93
CA GLY A 428 49.07 -0.22 15.59
C GLY A 428 48.66 0.15 17.02
N SER A 429 47.53 -0.36 17.49
CA SER A 429 46.86 0.09 18.73
C SER A 429 47.73 0.11 19.98
N HIS A 430 48.69 -0.81 20.12
CA HIS A 430 49.65 -0.81 21.23
C HIS A 430 50.56 0.44 21.27
N LYS A 431 50.96 1.02 20.12
CA LYS A 431 51.73 2.29 20.11
C LYS A 431 50.89 3.47 20.59
N ARG A 432 49.58 3.50 20.26
CA ARG A 432 48.64 4.51 20.77
C ARG A 432 48.39 4.37 22.27
N LEU A 433 48.29 3.13 22.77
CA LEU A 433 48.21 2.83 24.19
C LEU A 433 49.45 3.34 24.94
N GLN A 434 50.65 3.05 24.44
CA GLN A 434 51.92 3.53 25.00
C GLN A 434 52.04 5.06 24.94
N SER A 435 51.61 5.69 23.85
CA SER A 435 51.56 7.15 23.72
C SER A 435 50.64 7.82 24.75
N LEU A 436 49.46 7.23 25.02
CA LEU A 436 48.59 7.69 26.12
C LEU A 436 49.32 7.61 27.46
N PHE A 437 49.95 6.48 27.78
CA PHE A 437 50.61 6.29 29.07
C PHE A 437 51.88 7.15 29.27
N GLY A 438 52.57 7.55 28.18
CA GLY A 438 53.73 8.42 28.23
C GLY A 438 53.46 9.88 28.65
N THR A 439 52.19 10.32 28.68
CA THR A 439 51.82 11.67 29.14
C THR A 439 51.61 11.72 30.65
N VAL A 440 52.30 12.63 31.36
CA VAL A 440 52.22 12.73 32.83
C VAL A 440 50.83 13.22 33.27
N PRO A 441 50.12 12.53 34.19
CA PRO A 441 48.84 13.00 34.71
C PRO A 441 48.98 14.27 35.56
N GLY A 442 48.31 15.35 35.14
CA GLY A 442 48.11 16.54 35.98
C GLY A 442 47.10 16.30 37.11
N PRO A 443 47.13 17.11 38.20
CA PRO A 443 46.24 16.93 39.35
C PRO A 443 44.75 17.12 38.97
N PRO A 444 43.82 16.43 39.67
CA PRO A 444 42.43 16.29 39.24
C PRO A 444 41.60 17.56 39.44
N LYS A 445 41.62 18.45 38.44
CA LYS A 445 40.53 19.39 38.15
C LYS A 445 39.79 18.92 36.89
N SER A 446 38.46 18.99 36.91
CA SER A 446 37.52 18.24 36.06
C SER A 446 37.66 18.38 34.53
N HIS A 447 38.45 19.33 34.03
CA HIS A 447 38.59 19.60 32.59
C HIS A 447 39.99 19.24 32.05
N LEU A 448 41.04 19.26 32.89
CA LEU A 448 42.43 19.14 32.44
C LEU A 448 42.78 17.77 31.82
N GLN A 449 42.17 16.68 32.31
CA GLN A 449 42.40 15.33 31.75
C GLN A 449 41.78 15.17 30.34
N VAL A 450 40.67 15.86 30.07
CA VAL A 450 39.98 15.84 28.77
C VAL A 450 40.75 16.68 27.76
N ASP A 451 41.21 17.86 28.20
CA ASP A 451 42.04 18.76 27.40
C ASP A 451 43.38 18.10 27.00
N ALA A 452 43.96 17.25 27.86
CA ALA A 452 45.14 16.45 27.55
C ALA A 452 44.85 15.38 26.46
N LEU A 453 43.68 14.73 26.47
CA LEU A 453 43.29 13.79 25.41
C LEU A 453 43.06 14.52 24.07
N TYR A 454 42.41 15.69 24.09
CA TYR A 454 42.24 16.50 22.88
C TYR A 454 43.59 16.99 22.32
N LYS A 455 44.53 17.41 23.18
CA LYS A 455 45.91 17.73 22.77
C LYS A 455 46.61 16.53 22.14
N ALA A 456 46.60 15.36 22.78
CA ALA A 456 47.22 14.16 22.22
C ALA A 456 46.64 13.75 20.84
N VAL A 457 45.33 13.92 20.63
CA VAL A 457 44.71 13.68 19.31
C VAL A 457 45.13 14.72 18.27
N LEU A 458 45.21 16.00 18.64
CA LEU A 458 45.62 17.10 17.75
C LEU A 458 47.12 17.05 17.41
N GLU A 459 47.98 16.84 18.40
CA GLU A 459 49.42 16.61 18.25
C GLU A 459 49.66 15.41 17.32
N SER A 460 49.00 14.27 17.57
CA SER A 460 49.04 13.10 16.68
C SER A 460 48.39 13.35 15.31
N ALA A 461 47.54 14.37 15.13
CA ALA A 461 46.93 14.70 13.84
C ALA A 461 47.74 15.71 13.02
N LEU A 462 48.65 16.47 13.63
CA LEU A 462 49.30 17.65 13.05
C LEU A 462 50.84 17.63 13.12
N ASN A 463 51.44 16.87 14.05
CA ASN A 463 52.88 16.89 14.35
C ASN A 463 53.58 15.55 14.05
N GLU A 464 53.03 14.69 13.18
CA GLU A 464 53.78 13.52 12.67
C GLU A 464 54.98 14.00 11.83
N ASP A 465 56.19 13.48 12.11
CA ASP A 465 57.48 14.04 11.64
C ASP A 465 57.67 14.07 10.11
N GLU A 466 56.87 13.32 9.36
CA GLU A 466 56.99 13.17 7.90
C GLU A 466 56.01 14.05 7.09
N ARG A 467 55.10 14.81 7.74
CA ARG A 467 54.10 15.61 6.99
C ARG A 467 54.61 16.98 6.57
N GLU A 468 54.44 17.26 5.28
CA GLU A 468 54.71 18.56 4.65
C GLU A 468 53.89 19.70 5.28
N SER A 469 54.38 20.93 5.14
CA SER A 469 53.76 22.17 5.64
C SER A 469 52.27 22.26 5.30
N ASP A 470 51.94 21.93 4.06
CA ASP A 470 50.65 22.29 3.48
C ASP A 470 49.53 21.34 3.94
N GLU A 471 49.81 20.05 4.19
CA GLU A 471 48.84 19.12 4.79
C GLU A 471 48.40 19.56 6.19
N ARG A 472 49.31 20.18 6.95
CA ARG A 472 49.01 20.71 8.30
C ARG A 472 48.09 21.92 8.21
N ALA A 473 48.30 22.78 7.21
CA ALA A 473 47.43 23.92 6.92
C ALA A 473 46.03 23.46 6.44
N GLU A 474 45.93 22.50 5.53
CA GLU A 474 44.64 21.93 5.08
C GLU A 474 43.85 21.30 6.23
N THR A 475 44.52 20.54 7.10
CA THR A 475 43.91 19.90 8.28
C THR A 475 43.27 20.95 9.20
N LEU A 476 43.98 22.05 9.47
CA LEU A 476 43.48 23.15 10.30
C LEU A 476 42.36 23.95 9.61
N ALA A 477 42.46 24.21 8.31
CA ALA A 477 41.44 24.92 7.54
C ALA A 477 40.12 24.14 7.49
N ALA A 478 40.16 22.84 7.19
CA ALA A 478 38.98 21.98 7.18
C ALA A 478 38.35 21.85 8.58
N LEU A 479 39.16 21.71 9.63
CA LEU A 479 38.67 21.65 11.02
C LEU A 479 37.97 22.96 11.43
N ARG A 480 38.53 24.13 11.10
CA ARG A 480 37.90 25.43 11.38
C ARG A 480 36.51 25.55 10.77
N VAL A 481 36.32 25.14 9.51
CA VAL A 481 35.00 25.17 8.86
C VAL A 481 33.99 24.24 9.56
N VAL A 482 34.40 23.03 9.95
CA VAL A 482 33.53 22.08 10.68
C VAL A 482 33.09 22.64 12.04
N LEU A 483 33.95 23.43 12.72
CA LEU A 483 33.61 24.07 13.99
C LEU A 483 32.67 25.27 13.80
N SER A 484 32.98 26.18 12.87
CA SER A 484 32.21 27.40 12.59
C SER A 484 30.81 27.12 12.00
N ALA A 485 30.60 25.96 11.39
CA ALA A 485 29.29 25.58 10.86
C ALA A 485 28.22 25.38 11.96
N HIS A 486 28.62 25.05 13.20
CA HIS A 486 27.76 24.73 14.35
C HIS A 486 26.66 23.65 14.11
N LYS A 487 26.69 22.98 12.96
CA LYS A 487 25.75 21.96 12.46
C LYS A 487 26.50 21.00 11.54
N PRO A 488 25.99 19.78 11.29
CA PRO A 488 26.60 18.87 10.33
C PRO A 488 26.68 19.50 8.92
N ILE A 489 27.87 19.48 8.31
CA ILE A 489 28.20 20.14 7.05
C ILE A 489 28.89 19.16 6.08
N GLY A 490 28.59 19.21 4.78
CA GLY A 490 29.08 18.25 3.80
C GLY A 490 30.54 18.47 3.39
N LEU A 491 31.19 17.42 2.87
CA LEU A 491 32.59 17.52 2.42
C LEU A 491 32.78 18.47 1.23
N GLU A 492 31.74 18.69 0.41
CA GLU A 492 31.78 19.63 -0.71
C GLU A 492 31.76 21.08 -0.20
N GLU A 493 30.89 21.40 0.75
CA GLU A 493 30.87 22.71 1.41
C GLU A 493 32.14 22.96 2.24
N ILE A 494 32.67 21.94 2.94
CA ILE A 494 33.96 22.08 3.64
C ILE A 494 35.09 22.35 2.64
N ALA A 495 35.18 21.60 1.53
CA ALA A 495 36.23 21.78 0.53
C ALA A 495 36.20 23.18 -0.09
N SER A 496 35.00 23.72 -0.35
CA SER A 496 34.82 25.08 -0.88
C SER A 496 35.13 26.17 0.15
N LEU A 497 34.72 26.01 1.41
CA LEU A 497 34.87 27.05 2.45
C LEU A 497 36.25 27.05 3.12
N SER A 498 36.98 25.93 3.08
CA SER A 498 38.35 25.81 3.61
C SER A 498 39.43 26.17 2.60
N GLY A 499 39.06 26.48 1.35
CA GLY A 499 40.00 26.82 0.26
C GLY A 499 40.73 25.61 -0.35
N ILE A 500 40.46 24.38 0.12
CA ILE A 500 41.11 23.15 -0.38
C ILE A 500 40.64 22.79 -1.80
N GLY A 501 39.39 23.12 -2.15
CA GLY A 501 38.80 22.93 -3.48
C GLY A 501 38.50 21.49 -3.89
N ASP A 502 39.26 20.51 -3.37
CA ASP A 502 39.11 19.08 -3.66
C ASP A 502 38.51 18.31 -2.47
N VAL A 503 37.41 17.60 -2.74
CA VAL A 503 36.62 16.83 -1.77
C VAL A 503 37.41 15.64 -1.20
N ARG A 504 38.33 15.06 -1.98
CA ARG A 504 39.18 13.93 -1.59
C ARG A 504 40.35 14.38 -0.72
N ARG A 505 41.01 15.50 -1.03
CA ARG A 505 41.99 16.17 -0.15
C ARG A 505 41.35 16.55 1.18
N THR A 506 40.22 17.24 1.14
CA THR A 506 39.44 17.62 2.34
C THR A 506 39.09 16.40 3.20
N ARG A 507 38.70 15.28 2.59
CA ARG A 507 38.44 14.03 3.31
C ARG A 507 39.69 13.41 3.94
N LEU A 508 40.84 13.49 3.28
CA LEU A 508 42.12 13.01 3.79
C LEU A 508 42.63 13.90 4.93
N ALA A 509 42.50 15.22 4.82
CA ALA A 509 42.84 16.19 5.86
C ALA A 509 42.00 15.99 7.14
N LEU A 510 40.73 15.62 7.02
CA LEU A 510 39.86 15.32 8.17
C LEU A 510 40.02 13.90 8.75
N LEU A 511 40.59 12.96 8.00
CA LEU A 511 40.72 11.54 8.39
C LEU A 511 41.46 11.32 9.74
N PRO A 512 42.54 12.05 10.08
CA PRO A 512 43.22 11.91 11.37
C PRO A 512 42.33 12.24 12.57
N LEU A 513 41.30 13.08 12.38
CA LEU A 513 40.46 13.67 13.42
C LEU A 513 39.16 12.89 13.67
N TRP A 514 38.93 11.75 13.01
CA TRP A 514 37.70 10.95 13.15
C TRP A 514 37.51 10.25 14.52
N SER A 515 38.43 10.42 15.47
CA SER A 515 38.20 10.08 16.90
C SER A 515 37.53 11.20 17.70
N ILE A 516 37.37 12.38 17.11
CA ILE A 516 36.69 13.56 17.70
C ILE A 516 35.70 14.23 16.73
N LEU A 517 35.71 13.84 15.45
CA LEU A 517 34.73 14.17 14.42
C LEU A 517 33.96 12.92 13.96
N TYR A 518 32.69 13.08 13.62
CA TYR A 518 31.84 12.04 13.03
C TYR A 518 31.55 12.36 11.56
N GLN A 519 31.52 11.33 10.68
CA GLN A 519 30.97 11.45 9.33
C GLN A 519 29.77 10.50 9.15
N GLY A 520 28.62 11.06 8.75
CA GLY A 520 27.42 10.29 8.43
C GLY A 520 27.59 9.46 7.16
N LYS A 521 27.42 8.13 7.26
CA LYS A 521 27.67 7.19 6.15
C LYS A 521 26.71 7.36 4.97
N GLU A 522 25.46 7.75 5.22
CA GLU A 522 24.43 7.95 4.19
C GLU A 522 24.27 9.41 3.76
N THR A 523 24.57 10.36 4.66
CA THR A 523 24.39 11.80 4.42
C THR A 523 25.66 12.50 3.94
N GLY A 524 26.84 11.90 4.14
CA GLY A 524 28.15 12.50 3.83
C GLY A 524 28.61 13.61 4.78
N LEU A 525 27.69 14.17 5.59
CA LEU A 525 27.91 15.31 6.48
C LEU A 525 28.89 14.97 7.62
N VAL A 526 29.69 15.95 8.03
CA VAL A 526 30.68 15.90 9.11
C VAL A 526 30.24 16.80 10.27
N SER A 527 30.42 16.34 11.51
CA SER A 527 30.23 17.14 12.73
C SER A 527 31.27 16.78 13.80
N THR A 528 31.32 17.52 14.91
CA THR A 528 32.04 17.06 16.11
C THR A 528 31.30 15.90 16.79
N LEU A 529 32.02 15.03 17.49
CA LEU A 529 31.44 13.92 18.28
C LEU A 529 30.88 14.37 19.65
N HIS A 530 31.43 15.45 20.23
CA HIS A 530 30.94 15.99 21.50
C HIS A 530 31.18 17.52 21.59
N PRO A 531 30.22 18.33 22.10
CA PRO A 531 30.35 19.78 22.16
C PRO A 531 31.58 20.30 22.92
N SER A 532 32.04 19.58 23.95
CA SER A 532 33.20 20.01 24.76
C SER A 532 34.52 20.07 23.99
N PHE A 533 34.61 19.47 22.80
CA PHE A 533 35.75 19.65 21.91
C PHE A 533 35.74 21.02 21.23
N THR A 534 34.56 21.51 20.83
CA THR A 534 34.38 22.89 20.35
C THR A 534 34.66 23.89 21.48
N GLU A 535 34.10 23.65 22.69
CA GLU A 535 34.37 24.47 23.88
C GLU A 535 35.85 24.48 24.30
N PHE A 536 36.61 23.43 23.99
CA PHE A 536 38.05 23.37 24.21
C PHE A 536 38.83 24.23 23.22
N LEU A 537 38.53 24.12 21.92
CA LEU A 537 39.24 24.89 20.87
C LEU A 537 38.89 26.39 20.85
N SER A 538 37.75 26.77 21.42
CA SER A 538 37.36 28.17 21.61
C SER A 538 37.86 28.79 22.93
N ASP A 539 38.76 28.13 23.66
CA ASP A 539 39.40 28.64 24.87
C ASP A 539 40.94 28.66 24.72
N LYS A 540 41.51 29.86 24.65
CA LYS A 540 42.93 30.08 24.34
C LYS A 540 43.88 29.59 25.44
N GLU A 541 43.47 29.62 26.71
CA GLU A 541 44.28 29.10 27.82
C GLU A 541 44.28 27.57 27.82
N ARG A 542 43.15 26.96 27.44
CA ARG A 542 43.01 25.50 27.38
C ARG A 542 43.67 24.90 26.13
N SER A 543 43.38 25.38 24.92
CA SER A 543 43.89 24.78 23.68
C SER A 543 45.28 25.24 23.25
N GLY A 544 45.78 26.38 23.76
CA GLY A 544 47.10 26.90 23.44
C GLY A 544 47.29 27.12 21.92
N PRO A 545 48.29 26.48 21.27
CA PRO A 545 48.57 26.70 19.84
C PRO A 545 47.44 26.25 18.91
N TYR A 546 46.50 25.42 19.38
CA TYR A 546 45.36 24.94 18.61
C TYR A 546 44.12 25.85 18.67
N PHE A 547 44.20 26.99 19.37
CA PHE A 547 43.10 27.93 19.53
C PHE A 547 42.50 28.40 18.18
N CYS A 548 41.17 28.38 18.11
CA CYS A 548 40.39 28.83 16.96
C CYS A 548 39.41 29.92 17.41
N ASP A 549 39.69 31.16 17.03
CA ASP A 549 38.78 32.28 17.29
C ASP A 549 37.54 32.18 16.38
N GLY A 550 36.36 32.10 17.01
CA GLY A 550 35.08 32.05 16.30
C GLY A 550 34.60 33.40 15.76
N ILE A 551 35.28 34.51 16.08
CA ILE A 551 34.81 35.87 15.80
C ILE A 551 35.40 36.44 14.49
N GLU A 552 36.61 36.04 14.09
CA GLU A 552 37.27 36.61 12.89
C GLU A 552 36.55 36.26 11.57
N TYR A 553 36.09 35.01 11.40
CA TYR A 553 35.41 34.56 10.18
C TYR A 553 33.96 35.05 10.03
N GLY A 554 33.40 35.70 11.06
CA GLY A 554 32.05 36.28 11.00
C GLY A 554 31.97 37.64 10.29
N ARG A 555 33.09 38.21 9.82
CA ARG A 555 33.15 39.64 9.43
C ARG A 555 34.08 40.02 8.27
N GLN A 556 34.50 39.07 7.44
CA GLN A 556 35.23 39.37 6.19
C GLN A 556 34.35 39.24 4.95
N ASP A 557 34.64 40.08 3.95
CA ASP A 557 34.00 40.08 2.65
C ASP A 557 34.58 38.93 1.79
N TRP A 558 33.71 38.00 1.38
CA TRP A 558 34.11 36.78 0.67
C TRP A 558 34.55 37.00 -0.78
N SER A 559 34.65 38.24 -1.24
CA SER A 559 35.12 38.61 -2.59
C SER A 559 36.64 38.64 -2.78
N LEU A 560 37.46 38.49 -1.72
CA LEU A 560 38.90 38.77 -1.76
C LEU A 560 39.85 37.58 -1.51
N LEU A 561 39.36 36.34 -1.38
CA LEU A 561 40.20 35.14 -1.21
C LEU A 561 40.28 34.26 -2.47
N VAL A 562 41.01 34.77 -3.48
CA VAL A 562 41.51 33.97 -4.61
C VAL A 562 43.04 33.85 -4.49
N PRO A 563 43.61 32.63 -4.31
CA PRO A 563 45.06 32.45 -4.25
C PRO A 563 45.75 32.87 -5.55
N ARG A 564 46.61 33.89 -5.47
CA ARG A 564 47.59 34.18 -6.52
C ARG A 564 48.72 33.16 -6.45
N HIS A 565 48.70 32.15 -7.32
CA HIS A 565 49.89 31.35 -7.59
C HIS A 565 50.47 31.67 -8.97
N SER A 566 51.69 32.21 -8.92
CA SER A 566 52.55 32.46 -10.06
C SER A 566 53.16 31.16 -10.57
N HIS A 567 52.88 30.80 -11.81
CA HIS A 567 53.79 29.95 -12.59
C HIS A 567 54.56 30.81 -13.58
N HIS A 568 55.87 30.90 -13.39
CA HIS A 568 56.79 31.37 -14.41
C HIS A 568 56.89 30.33 -15.53
N VAL A 569 56.41 30.67 -16.71
CA VAL A 569 56.95 30.19 -17.99
C VAL A 569 57.16 31.43 -18.88
N PRO A 570 58.26 31.57 -19.65
CA PRO A 570 58.70 32.90 -20.08
C PRO A 570 57.95 33.54 -21.26
N GLU A 571 58.29 34.81 -21.44
CA GLU A 571 57.89 35.75 -22.49
C GLU A 571 57.79 35.18 -23.91
N ILE A 572 56.75 35.60 -24.65
CA ILE A 572 56.90 36.08 -26.02
C ILE A 572 56.25 37.47 -26.10
N GLN A 573 56.93 38.41 -26.72
CA GLN A 573 56.57 39.83 -26.76
C GLN A 573 55.54 40.14 -27.88
N GLY A 574 54.61 41.08 -27.65
CA GLY A 574 53.52 41.37 -28.58
C GLY A 574 52.70 42.63 -28.26
N LEU A 575 53.32 43.80 -28.47
CA LEU A 575 52.72 45.15 -28.41
C LEU A 575 51.72 45.42 -29.58
N PRO A 576 50.93 46.53 -29.60
CA PRO A 576 50.63 47.55 -28.56
C PRO A 576 49.13 47.93 -28.39
N HIS A 577 48.90 48.93 -27.52
CA HIS A 577 47.85 49.98 -27.51
C HIS A 577 47.24 50.38 -28.88
N SER A 578 46.05 50.99 -29.00
CA SER A 578 45.52 52.11 -28.20
C SER A 578 44.00 52.39 -28.33
N ASP A 579 43.43 53.08 -27.33
CA ASP A 579 42.62 54.33 -27.33
C ASP A 579 41.89 54.81 -28.62
N VAL A 580 40.75 55.53 -28.59
CA VAL A 580 39.74 55.92 -27.56
C VAL A 580 38.50 56.48 -28.30
N SER A 581 37.28 56.30 -27.77
CA SER A 581 36.02 56.98 -28.19
C SER A 581 35.53 56.71 -29.64
N ASP A 582 34.30 57.01 -30.08
CA ASP A 582 33.09 57.51 -29.40
C ASP A 582 31.81 57.06 -30.15
N ALA A 583 30.64 57.46 -29.64
CA ALA A 583 29.33 57.57 -30.31
C ALA A 583 28.48 56.31 -30.57
N ASN A 584 27.17 56.49 -30.37
CA ASN A 584 26.11 55.50 -30.64
C ASN A 584 25.90 55.24 -32.14
N SER A 585 25.57 53.99 -32.52
CA SER A 585 24.35 53.69 -33.29
C SER A 585 24.10 52.18 -33.50
N SER A 586 22.89 51.88 -34.01
CA SER A 586 22.44 50.62 -34.62
C SER A 586 22.07 49.42 -33.72
N VAL A 587 20.78 49.08 -33.80
CA VAL A 587 20.27 47.70 -33.84
C VAL A 587 19.99 47.42 -35.33
N PRO A 588 20.49 46.31 -35.89
CA PRO A 588 19.57 45.23 -36.29
C PRO A 588 19.86 43.91 -35.58
N ASP A 589 18.85 43.05 -35.51
CA ASP A 589 18.83 41.86 -34.65
C ASP A 589 18.99 40.54 -35.45
N ALA A 590 19.47 39.51 -34.74
CA ALA A 590 19.32 38.07 -35.01
C ALA A 590 20.03 37.43 -36.26
N PRO A 591 20.22 36.08 -36.28
CA PRO A 591 20.01 35.09 -35.20
C PRO A 591 21.25 34.21 -34.89
N GLN A 592 21.48 33.93 -33.60
CA GLN A 592 22.06 32.64 -33.17
C GLN A 592 21.23 32.03 -32.03
N ASP A 593 21.26 30.70 -31.93
CA ASP A 593 20.19 29.93 -31.28
C ASP A 593 20.31 29.87 -29.75
N ASN A 594 19.16 29.74 -29.09
CA ASN A 594 19.02 29.88 -27.65
C ASN A 594 19.17 28.57 -26.87
N ASP A 595 19.78 28.69 -25.69
CA ASP A 595 19.59 27.76 -24.58
C ASP A 595 18.08 27.47 -24.37
N LYS A 596 17.73 26.19 -24.18
CA LYS A 596 16.33 25.73 -24.09
C LYS A 596 15.79 25.81 -22.66
N MET A 597 15.92 26.99 -22.07
CA MET A 597 15.05 27.43 -20.98
C MET A 597 13.57 27.17 -21.32
N VAL A 598 12.79 26.81 -20.30
CA VAL A 598 11.33 26.75 -20.42
C VAL A 598 10.81 28.15 -20.71
N ARG A 599 10.38 28.40 -21.97
CA ARG A 599 9.80 29.68 -22.40
C ARG A 599 8.45 29.91 -21.71
N TYR A 600 8.49 30.48 -20.50
CA TYR A 600 7.36 31.17 -19.89
C TYR A 600 6.82 32.18 -20.90
N ALA A 601 5.57 31.99 -21.33
CA ALA A 601 4.94 32.83 -22.34
C ALA A 601 4.90 34.29 -21.85
N SER A 602 5.11 35.24 -22.75
CA SER A 602 5.35 36.66 -22.49
C SER A 602 4.15 37.39 -21.84
N ALA A 603 3.92 37.10 -20.56
CA ALA A 603 3.33 38.06 -19.64
C ALA A 603 4.19 39.32 -19.69
N ALA A 604 3.55 40.48 -19.86
CA ALA A 604 4.23 41.76 -20.03
C ALA A 604 5.32 41.94 -18.97
N LEU A 605 6.56 42.19 -19.41
CA LEU A 605 7.68 42.46 -18.51
C LEU A 605 7.27 43.60 -17.57
N ALA A 606 7.54 43.41 -16.29
CA ALA A 606 7.16 44.39 -15.27
C ALA A 606 7.77 45.76 -15.61
N THR A 607 6.89 46.75 -15.76
CA THR A 607 7.17 48.16 -16.10
C THR A 607 8.25 48.80 -15.24
N ASN A 608 8.43 48.32 -14.01
CA ASN A 608 9.63 48.56 -13.20
C ASN A 608 10.02 47.24 -12.48
N PRO A 609 11.22 46.68 -12.69
CA PRO A 609 11.66 45.44 -12.03
C PRO A 609 11.84 45.55 -10.52
N GLU A 610 12.17 46.72 -9.99
CA GLU A 610 12.46 46.95 -8.58
C GLU A 610 11.18 46.82 -7.75
N LYS A 611 10.11 47.53 -8.15
CA LYS A 611 8.75 47.47 -7.56
C LYS A 611 7.98 46.16 -7.81
N THR A 612 8.65 45.06 -8.19
CA THR A 612 8.02 43.74 -8.33
C THR A 612 8.78 42.61 -7.65
N ALA A 613 8.02 41.69 -7.05
CA ALA A 613 8.51 40.46 -6.46
C ALA A 613 7.99 39.25 -7.27
N ARG A 614 8.81 38.20 -7.38
CA ARG A 614 8.47 37.00 -8.15
C ARG A 614 8.75 35.73 -7.36
N ALA A 615 7.93 34.71 -7.56
CA ALA A 615 8.19 33.36 -7.09
C ALA A 615 7.91 32.35 -8.21
N ARG A 616 8.83 31.40 -8.40
CA ARG A 616 8.71 30.32 -9.38
C ARG A 616 8.59 28.97 -8.67
N GLY A 617 7.81 28.08 -9.27
CA GLY A 617 7.67 26.70 -8.83
C GLY A 617 7.62 25.77 -10.03
N GLU A 618 8.60 24.88 -10.13
CA GLU A 618 8.79 24.01 -11.29
C GLU A 618 8.38 22.56 -10.99
N TYR A 619 7.96 21.82 -12.03
CA TYR A 619 7.50 20.42 -11.92
C TYR A 619 6.49 20.16 -10.79
N LEU A 620 5.68 21.17 -10.43
CA LEU A 620 4.79 21.10 -9.28
C LEU A 620 3.83 19.93 -9.44
N ARG A 621 3.77 19.07 -8.41
CA ARG A 621 3.04 17.79 -8.41
C ARG A 621 1.50 17.97 -8.30
N THR A 622 0.96 18.95 -9.02
CA THR A 622 -0.43 19.38 -9.10
C THR A 622 -0.92 19.26 -10.54
N HIS A 623 -2.21 18.98 -10.75
CA HIS A 623 -2.73 18.79 -12.10
C HIS A 623 -2.87 20.15 -12.83
N PHE A 624 -2.17 20.34 -13.96
CA PHE A 624 -2.10 21.57 -14.76
C PHE A 624 -3.46 22.29 -14.91
N LYS A 625 -4.50 21.60 -15.40
CA LYS A 625 -5.87 22.15 -15.52
C LYS A 625 -6.41 22.78 -14.22
N ASN A 626 -6.14 22.19 -13.06
CA ASN A 626 -6.55 22.74 -11.77
C ASN A 626 -5.69 23.93 -11.36
N MET A 627 -4.37 23.86 -11.58
CA MET A 627 -3.46 24.95 -11.26
C MET A 627 -3.79 26.21 -12.08
N ARG A 628 -4.15 26.03 -13.36
CA ARG A 628 -4.49 27.12 -14.27
C ARG A 628 -5.83 27.80 -13.96
N GLU A 629 -6.85 27.05 -13.53
CA GLU A 629 -8.15 27.65 -13.13
C GLU A 629 -8.06 28.31 -11.74
N VAL A 630 -7.21 27.79 -10.82
CA VAL A 630 -6.88 28.50 -9.57
C VAL A 630 -6.17 29.82 -9.86
N ALA A 631 -5.12 29.81 -10.69
CA ALA A 631 -4.39 31.01 -11.07
C ALA A 631 -5.32 32.08 -11.70
N ALA A 632 -6.16 31.66 -12.67
CA ALA A 632 -7.12 32.54 -13.32
C ALA A 632 -8.26 33.07 -12.42
N ALA A 633 -8.39 32.55 -11.19
CA ALA A 633 -9.30 33.06 -10.16
C ALA A 633 -8.61 34.00 -9.15
N LEU A 634 -7.29 34.26 -9.30
CA LEU A 634 -6.47 35.06 -8.38
C LEU A 634 -5.74 36.22 -9.04
N THR A 635 -5.42 36.12 -10.34
CA THR A 635 -4.84 37.22 -11.11
C THR A 635 -5.69 38.49 -10.96
N GLY A 636 -5.07 39.60 -10.57
CA GLY A 636 -5.72 40.89 -10.32
C GLY A 636 -6.26 41.11 -8.91
N LEU A 637 -6.15 40.15 -7.97
CA LEU A 637 -6.52 40.38 -6.57
C LEU A 637 -5.37 41.02 -5.76
N LYS A 638 -5.71 41.91 -4.80
CA LYS A 638 -4.81 42.26 -3.67
C LYS A 638 -4.48 40.99 -2.87
N LEU A 639 -3.24 40.87 -2.39
CA LEU A 639 -2.68 39.67 -1.76
C LEU A 639 -3.53 39.18 -0.56
N THR A 640 -3.98 40.08 0.30
CA THR A 640 -4.85 39.79 1.46
C THR A 640 -6.22 39.19 1.05
N LYS A 641 -6.81 39.68 -0.04
CA LYS A 641 -8.06 39.14 -0.60
C LYS A 641 -7.83 37.78 -1.26
N ALA A 642 -6.68 37.56 -1.90
CA ALA A 642 -6.31 36.27 -2.48
C ALA A 642 -6.16 35.17 -1.39
N TYR A 643 -5.52 35.47 -0.26
CA TYR A 643 -5.47 34.57 0.90
C TYR A 643 -6.87 34.24 1.44
N THR A 644 -7.68 35.28 1.70
CA THR A 644 -9.05 35.12 2.22
C THR A 644 -9.92 34.27 1.30
N TYR A 645 -9.85 34.50 -0.01
CA TYR A 645 -10.58 33.71 -1.00
C TYR A 645 -10.10 32.25 -1.04
N LEU A 646 -8.78 32.01 -0.99
CA LEU A 646 -8.24 30.65 -1.02
C LEU A 646 -8.56 29.84 0.24
N ASP A 647 -8.61 30.46 1.42
CA ASP A 647 -9.06 29.78 2.64
C ASP A 647 -10.58 29.59 2.67
N ASN A 648 -11.38 30.53 2.17
CA ASN A 648 -12.82 30.29 1.94
C ASN A 648 -13.06 29.13 0.95
N VAL A 649 -12.21 28.97 -0.07
CA VAL A 649 -12.26 27.83 -0.98
C VAL A 649 -11.75 26.55 -0.31
N LYS A 650 -10.76 26.62 0.58
CA LYS A 650 -10.28 25.47 1.37
C LYS A 650 -11.34 24.96 2.36
N ASP A 651 -12.15 25.87 2.90
CA ASP A 651 -13.30 25.60 3.77
C ASP A 651 -14.59 25.28 2.97
N HIS A 652 -14.49 25.20 1.63
CA HIS A 652 -15.57 24.96 0.66
C HIS A 652 -16.72 26.02 0.69
N LYS A 653 -16.53 27.15 1.38
CA LYS A 653 -17.46 28.30 1.47
C LYS A 653 -17.60 29.07 0.16
N GLN A 654 -16.54 29.10 -0.66
CA GLN A 654 -16.52 29.65 -2.01
C GLN A 654 -15.91 28.61 -2.97
N VAL A 655 -16.10 28.73 -4.28
CA VAL A 655 -15.68 27.70 -5.26
C VAL A 655 -14.78 28.28 -6.36
N ILE A 656 -13.77 27.53 -6.82
CA ILE A 656 -13.04 27.92 -8.03
C ILE A 656 -13.93 27.63 -9.25
N PRO A 657 -14.30 28.64 -10.06
CA PRO A 657 -15.02 28.42 -11.31
C PRO A 657 -14.07 27.77 -12.33
N PHE A 658 -14.52 26.73 -13.02
CA PHE A 658 -13.75 26.09 -14.09
C PHE A 658 -14.28 26.61 -15.43
N ARG A 659 -13.63 27.64 -15.98
CA ARG A 659 -14.09 28.39 -17.16
C ARG A 659 -13.61 27.80 -18.48
N ARG A 660 -12.38 27.25 -18.53
CA ARG A 660 -11.75 26.72 -19.76
C ARG A 660 -11.59 25.20 -19.77
N PHE A 661 -11.53 24.56 -18.61
CA PHE A 661 -11.27 23.13 -18.42
C PHE A 661 -12.40 22.41 -17.67
N ALA A 662 -13.65 22.79 -17.93
CA ALA A 662 -14.85 22.30 -17.23
C ALA A 662 -15.18 20.81 -17.44
N GLY A 663 -14.65 20.16 -18.48
CA GLY A 663 -14.89 18.75 -18.76
C GLY A 663 -14.45 17.82 -17.61
N GLY A 664 -15.40 17.07 -17.06
CA GLY A 664 -15.19 16.20 -15.89
C GLY A 664 -15.20 16.92 -14.53
N VAL A 665 -15.76 18.13 -14.46
CA VAL A 665 -15.97 18.90 -13.22
C VAL A 665 -17.46 18.90 -12.85
N GLY A 666 -17.78 18.87 -11.55
CA GLY A 666 -19.17 18.94 -11.10
C GLY A 666 -19.82 20.30 -11.41
N ARG A 667 -21.15 20.31 -11.55
CA ARG A 667 -21.92 21.57 -11.47
C ARG A 667 -22.01 22.00 -10.01
N ALA A 668 -21.61 23.23 -9.72
CA ALA A 668 -21.72 23.84 -8.40
C ALA A 668 -22.60 25.09 -8.49
N SER A 669 -23.56 25.26 -7.58
CA SER A 669 -24.49 26.41 -7.59
C SER A 669 -23.74 27.75 -7.50
N GLN A 670 -22.77 27.84 -6.59
CA GLN A 670 -21.90 29.00 -6.36
C GLN A 670 -21.07 29.40 -7.59
N ALA A 671 -20.82 28.48 -8.55
CA ALA A 671 -20.06 28.82 -9.76
C ALA A 671 -20.80 29.87 -10.63
N LYS A 672 -22.14 29.96 -10.49
CA LYS A 672 -22.98 30.94 -11.21
C LYS A 672 -22.61 32.38 -10.87
N GLU A 673 -22.18 32.64 -9.63
CA GLU A 673 -21.73 33.97 -9.17
C GLU A 673 -20.52 34.48 -9.97
N PHE A 674 -19.74 33.56 -10.55
CA PHE A 674 -18.56 33.83 -11.38
C PHE A 674 -18.81 33.67 -12.88
N GLY A 675 -20.09 33.59 -13.30
CA GLY A 675 -20.51 33.37 -14.69
C GLY A 675 -20.30 31.95 -15.22
N ALA A 676 -20.01 30.97 -14.35
CA ALA A 676 -19.70 29.59 -14.74
C ALA A 676 -20.79 28.60 -14.30
N THR A 677 -20.91 27.46 -15.00
CA THR A 677 -21.84 26.38 -14.63
C THR A 677 -21.17 25.23 -13.87
N GLN A 678 -19.84 25.19 -13.84
CA GLN A 678 -19.03 24.13 -13.25
C GLN A 678 -17.87 24.71 -12.43
N GLY A 679 -17.54 24.05 -11.32
CA GLY A 679 -16.52 24.51 -10.37
C GLY A 679 -16.17 23.43 -9.35
N ARG A 680 -15.05 23.60 -8.65
CA ARG A 680 -14.64 22.69 -7.56
C ARG A 680 -13.63 23.34 -6.61
N TRP A 681 -13.21 22.56 -5.61
CA TRP A 681 -12.23 22.91 -4.59
C TRP A 681 -10.91 22.16 -4.81
N PRO A 682 -9.99 22.65 -5.67
CA PRO A 682 -8.74 21.97 -6.01
C PRO A 682 -7.66 22.18 -4.94
N GLU A 683 -7.93 21.71 -3.71
CA GLU A 683 -7.11 21.92 -2.50
C GLU A 683 -5.60 21.72 -2.70
N LYS A 684 -5.18 20.74 -3.51
CA LYS A 684 -3.76 20.52 -3.79
C LYS A 684 -3.11 21.66 -4.59
N SER A 685 -3.80 22.21 -5.59
CA SER A 685 -3.32 23.38 -6.33
C SER A 685 -3.30 24.62 -5.44
N ILE A 686 -4.37 24.80 -4.64
CA ILE A 686 -4.48 25.88 -3.64
C ILE A 686 -3.30 25.85 -2.67
N ARG A 687 -2.97 24.69 -2.08
CA ARG A 687 -1.85 24.53 -1.14
C ARG A 687 -0.47 24.86 -1.74
N PHE A 688 -0.29 24.65 -3.05
CA PHE A 688 0.95 25.04 -3.74
C PHE A 688 0.97 26.53 -4.08
N ILE A 689 -0.16 27.12 -4.50
CA ILE A 689 -0.25 28.58 -4.71
C ILE A 689 -0.08 29.36 -3.40
N LEU A 690 -0.71 28.92 -2.30
CA LEU A 690 -0.52 29.54 -0.97
C LEU A 690 0.95 29.55 -0.52
N ARG A 691 1.74 28.55 -0.92
CA ARG A 691 3.20 28.52 -0.67
C ARG A 691 3.97 29.47 -1.60
N LEU A 692 3.63 29.49 -2.90
CA LEU A 692 4.27 30.41 -3.85
C LEU A 692 3.91 31.88 -3.57
N LEU A 693 2.71 32.17 -3.07
CA LEU A 693 2.33 33.49 -2.59
C LEU A 693 3.16 33.89 -1.36
N LYS A 694 3.31 33.01 -0.36
CA LYS A 694 4.20 33.29 0.78
C LYS A 694 5.66 33.49 0.38
N ASN A 695 6.17 32.73 -0.59
CA ASN A 695 7.51 32.95 -1.12
C ASN A 695 7.61 34.27 -1.89
N ALA A 696 6.58 34.67 -2.64
CA ALA A 696 6.56 35.96 -3.35
C ALA A 696 6.40 37.15 -2.40
N GLU A 697 5.68 36.97 -1.29
CA GLU A 697 5.49 37.89 -0.17
C GLU A 697 6.82 38.10 0.56
N SER A 698 7.54 37.04 0.95
CA SER A 698 8.90 37.16 1.51
C SER A 698 9.91 37.76 0.51
N ASN A 699 9.76 37.50 -0.80
CA ASN A 699 10.58 38.14 -1.84
C ASN A 699 10.18 39.61 -2.11
N ALA A 700 9.07 40.10 -1.56
CA ALA A 700 8.64 41.49 -1.59
C ALA A 700 9.07 42.23 -0.32
N ASP A 701 8.94 41.57 0.82
CA ASP A 701 9.45 41.97 2.14
C ASP A 701 10.98 42.19 2.09
N ALA A 702 11.73 41.24 1.52
CA ALA A 702 13.17 41.37 1.25
C ALA A 702 13.54 42.44 0.19
N LYS A 703 12.54 43.08 -0.44
CA LYS A 703 12.70 44.26 -1.31
C LYS A 703 12.12 45.54 -0.69
N ASN A 704 11.69 45.50 0.58
CA ASN A 704 11.00 46.58 1.28
C ASN A 704 9.73 47.08 0.55
N LEU A 705 8.97 46.19 -0.10
CA LEU A 705 7.70 46.51 -0.75
C LEU A 705 6.53 46.26 0.22
N GLU A 706 5.68 47.27 0.46
CA GLU A 706 4.61 47.19 1.43
C GLU A 706 3.56 46.10 1.10
N LEU A 707 3.42 45.11 1.98
CA LEU A 707 2.67 43.88 1.71
C LEU A 707 1.15 44.09 1.56
N GLU A 708 0.58 45.14 2.16
CA GLU A 708 -0.84 45.49 2.07
C GLU A 708 -1.23 46.14 0.72
N GLU A 709 -0.23 46.68 0.02
CA GLU A 709 -0.35 47.31 -1.30
C GLU A 709 -0.30 46.29 -2.44
N LEU A 710 0.32 45.12 -2.20
CA LEU A 710 0.64 44.15 -3.26
C LEU A 710 -0.58 43.56 -3.97
N ILE A 711 -0.55 43.64 -5.30
CA ILE A 711 -1.51 43.04 -6.22
C ILE A 711 -0.83 41.89 -6.98
N ILE A 712 -1.56 40.81 -7.20
CA ILE A 712 -1.15 39.69 -8.06
C ILE A 712 -1.24 40.14 -9.53
N LYS A 713 -0.22 40.86 -10.01
CA LYS A 713 -0.16 41.41 -11.39
C LYS A 713 -0.23 40.29 -12.44
N ASN A 714 0.36 39.11 -12.19
CA ASN A 714 0.05 37.90 -12.97
C ASN A 714 0.38 36.57 -12.24
N ILE A 715 -0.26 35.48 -12.66
CA ILE A 715 0.15 34.10 -12.39
C ILE A 715 0.21 33.32 -13.71
N VAL A 716 1.42 33.06 -14.20
CA VAL A 716 1.66 32.29 -15.43
C VAL A 716 1.72 30.80 -15.07
N VAL A 717 0.81 30.00 -15.61
CA VAL A 717 0.79 28.54 -15.42
C VAL A 717 1.03 27.84 -16.75
N GLN A 718 2.13 27.10 -16.83
CA GLN A 718 2.48 26.25 -17.97
C GLN A 718 2.41 24.76 -17.61
N GLN A 719 2.21 23.92 -18.62
CA GLN A 719 2.18 22.47 -18.45
C GLN A 719 3.61 21.93 -18.47
N ALA A 720 4.07 21.38 -17.35
CA ALA A 720 5.38 20.73 -17.28
C ALA A 720 5.35 19.37 -18.01
N PRO A 721 6.52 18.85 -18.45
CA PRO A 721 6.63 17.52 -19.04
C PRO A 721 5.95 16.43 -18.19
N LYS A 722 5.19 15.55 -18.84
CA LYS A 722 4.32 14.58 -18.17
C LYS A 722 5.12 13.51 -17.43
N THR A 723 5.25 13.62 -16.11
CA THR A 723 5.96 12.64 -15.29
C THR A 723 5.11 11.38 -15.04
N ARG A 724 5.68 10.19 -15.25
CA ARG A 724 5.07 8.93 -14.78
C ARG A 724 5.08 8.91 -13.25
N ARG A 725 3.91 8.85 -12.62
CA ARG A 725 3.80 8.80 -11.16
C ARG A 725 3.57 7.37 -10.68
N ARG A 726 4.63 6.64 -10.33
CA ARG A 726 4.48 5.37 -9.57
C ARG A 726 3.84 5.68 -8.22
N THR A 727 2.77 4.98 -7.88
CA THR A 727 2.19 4.93 -6.53
C THR A 727 1.99 3.47 -6.17
N TYR A 728 2.89 2.91 -5.36
CA TYR A 728 2.78 1.54 -4.92
C TYR A 728 1.58 1.35 -3.99
N ARG A 729 0.84 0.26 -4.21
CA ARG A 729 -0.03 -0.42 -3.25
C ARG A 729 0.24 -1.92 -3.39
N ALA A 730 0.10 -2.69 -2.31
CA ALA A 730 0.54 -4.08 -2.24
C ALA A 730 -0.24 -5.08 -3.13
N HIS A 731 -1.26 -4.64 -3.87
CA HIS A 731 -2.03 -5.48 -4.80
C HIS A 731 -2.03 -4.82 -6.18
N GLY A 732 -1.46 -5.52 -7.17
CA GLY A 732 -1.01 -4.93 -8.43
C GLY A 732 -2.10 -4.61 -9.44
N ARG A 733 -2.46 -3.32 -9.55
CA ARG A 733 -3.10 -2.72 -10.73
C ARG A 733 -2.68 -1.25 -10.82
N ILE A 734 -1.99 -0.86 -11.90
CA ILE A 734 -1.67 0.55 -12.21
C ILE A 734 -1.75 0.77 -13.72
N ASN A 735 -2.90 1.23 -14.24
CA ASN A 735 -2.89 1.90 -15.54
C ASN A 735 -2.05 3.19 -15.42
N PRO A 736 -1.16 3.53 -16.38
CA PRO A 736 -0.22 4.64 -16.24
C PRO A 736 -0.89 6.02 -16.13
N TYR A 737 -1.23 6.46 -14.90
CA TYR A 737 -1.71 7.82 -14.66
C TYR A 737 -0.59 8.83 -14.89
N GLN A 738 -0.51 9.34 -16.11
CA GLN A 738 0.41 10.42 -16.47
C GLN A 738 0.12 11.64 -15.60
N GLY A 739 1.09 12.01 -14.77
CA GLY A 739 1.08 13.30 -14.11
C GLY A 739 1.03 14.39 -15.18
N HIS A 740 0.17 15.39 -14.97
CA HIS A 740 0.21 16.63 -15.72
C HIS A 740 0.73 17.72 -14.78
N PRO A 741 2.02 17.71 -14.38
CA PRO A 741 2.58 18.74 -13.51
C PRO A 741 2.51 20.13 -14.14
N ALA A 742 2.79 21.16 -13.36
CA ALA A 742 2.82 22.54 -13.82
C ALA A 742 4.13 23.24 -13.46
N HIS A 743 4.60 24.12 -14.35
CA HIS A 743 5.45 25.24 -13.97
C HIS A 743 4.53 26.42 -13.63
N VAL A 744 4.85 27.17 -12.59
CA VAL A 744 4.10 28.35 -12.15
C VAL A 744 5.07 29.48 -11.83
N GLU A 745 4.83 30.66 -12.42
CA GLU A 745 5.44 31.91 -11.99
C GLU A 745 4.33 32.83 -11.45
N ILE A 746 4.53 33.36 -10.25
CA ILE A 746 3.73 34.44 -9.66
C ILE A 746 4.53 35.73 -9.74
N ILE A 747 3.89 36.82 -10.17
CA ILE A 747 4.42 38.18 -10.16
C ILE A 747 3.51 39.04 -9.29
N LEU A 748 4.05 39.56 -8.19
CA LEU A 748 3.44 40.60 -7.37
C LEU A 748 4.03 41.96 -7.78
N SER A 749 3.21 43.01 -7.72
CA SER A 749 3.67 44.39 -7.77
C SER A 749 2.97 45.21 -6.70
N ALA A 750 3.60 46.30 -6.27
CA ALA A 750 2.85 47.41 -5.67
C ALA A 750 1.81 47.95 -6.69
N ALA A 751 0.87 48.76 -6.22
CA ALA A 751 0.11 49.62 -7.12
C ALA A 751 1.06 50.65 -7.77
N GLU A 752 0.82 50.97 -9.03
CA GLU A 752 1.36 52.19 -9.64
C GLU A 752 0.34 53.30 -9.31
N GLU A 753 0.74 54.33 -8.58
CA GLU A 753 -0.15 55.46 -8.23
C GLU A 753 -0.64 56.16 -9.51
N GLU A 754 -1.94 56.41 -9.61
CA GLU A 754 -2.48 57.28 -10.65
C GLU A 754 -2.06 58.73 -10.33
N VAL A 755 -1.02 59.21 -11.01
CA VAL A 755 -0.64 60.62 -11.04
C VAL A 755 -1.88 61.45 -11.41
N GLU A 756 -2.31 62.37 -10.54
CA GLU A 756 -3.52 63.16 -10.76
C GLU A 756 -3.48 63.87 -12.13
N ARG A 757 -4.32 63.44 -13.05
CA ARG A 757 -4.68 64.24 -14.23
C ARG A 757 -5.82 65.17 -13.85
N ASN A 758 -5.60 66.46 -14.10
CA ASN A 758 -6.46 67.58 -13.70
C ASN A 758 -7.97 67.31 -13.77
N LYS A 759 -8.67 67.80 -12.74
CA LYS A 759 -10.12 68.03 -12.74
C LYS A 759 -10.47 69.17 -13.71
N GLU A 760 -10.35 68.94 -15.02
CA GLU A 760 -10.97 69.78 -16.04
C GLU A 760 -10.95 69.09 -17.41
N LYS A 761 -11.94 68.20 -17.65
CA LYS A 761 -12.80 68.27 -18.86
C LYS A 761 -13.95 67.26 -18.90
N ASP A 762 -15.01 67.73 -19.55
CA ASP A 762 -15.96 66.97 -20.37
C ASP A 762 -16.85 65.93 -19.67
N ASP A 763 -17.63 66.49 -18.73
CA ASP A 763 -19.07 66.27 -18.56
C ASP A 763 -19.82 66.04 -19.90
N ILE A 764 -19.79 64.81 -20.43
CA ILE A 764 -20.58 64.40 -21.60
C ILE A 764 -21.41 63.14 -21.31
N SER A 765 -22.73 63.34 -21.33
CA SER A 765 -23.81 62.35 -21.43
C SER A 765 -24.05 61.38 -20.26
N LYS A 766 -25.12 61.68 -19.53
CA LYS A 766 -26.00 60.66 -18.91
C LYS A 766 -26.71 59.87 -20.02
N ILE A 767 -26.92 58.56 -19.89
CA ILE A 767 -28.19 57.88 -20.24
C ILE A 767 -28.24 56.40 -19.78
N VAL A 768 -29.34 56.06 -19.07
CA VAL A 768 -29.98 54.75 -18.85
C VAL A 768 -29.16 53.51 -18.41
N ALA A 769 -29.42 53.08 -17.17
CA ALA A 769 -29.65 51.67 -16.83
C ALA A 769 -30.65 51.57 -15.62
N PRO A 770 -31.66 50.67 -15.64
CA PRO A 770 -32.69 50.58 -14.59
C PRO A 770 -32.31 49.67 -13.40
N ASN A 771 -33.19 49.62 -12.39
CA ASN A 771 -32.90 49.19 -11.00
C ASN A 771 -34.15 48.52 -10.37
N ARG A 772 -34.01 47.42 -9.59
CA ARG A 772 -34.76 47.13 -8.32
C ARG A 772 -34.43 45.78 -7.65
N ARG A 773 -34.99 45.58 -6.44
CA ARG A 773 -34.69 44.50 -5.46
C ARG A 773 -35.93 43.66 -5.08
N ALA A 774 -35.70 42.37 -4.79
CA ALA A 774 -36.36 41.57 -3.73
C ALA A 774 -37.91 41.30 -3.84
N PRO A 775 -38.62 40.73 -2.83
CA PRO A 775 -39.00 39.30 -2.88
C PRO A 775 -40.47 38.99 -2.53
N ARG A 776 -40.85 37.69 -2.48
CA ARG A 776 -42.07 37.20 -1.80
C ARG A 776 -41.94 35.72 -1.36
N GLU A 777 -42.67 35.33 -0.32
CA GLU A 777 -42.63 34.01 0.32
C GLU A 777 -43.87 33.12 -0.01
N ALA A 778 -43.78 31.86 0.45
CA ALA A 778 -44.87 30.91 0.72
C ALA A 778 -45.72 30.35 -0.45
N VAL A 779 -45.50 29.05 -0.77
CA VAL A 779 -46.53 27.97 -0.68
C VAL A 779 -45.84 26.67 -0.21
N ILE A 780 -46.62 25.79 0.43
CA ILE A 780 -46.26 24.66 1.32
C ILE A 780 -46.21 23.28 0.61
N LYS A 781 -45.47 22.30 1.20
CA LYS A 781 -45.45 20.81 0.92
C LYS A 781 -44.74 20.36 -0.39
N HIS A 782 -44.28 19.10 -0.58
CA HIS A 782 -44.46 17.83 0.16
C HIS A 782 -43.24 16.86 0.03
N TYR A 783 -42.76 16.26 1.15
CA TYR A 783 -42.01 14.96 1.31
C TYR A 783 -40.65 14.70 0.57
N ARG A 784 -39.72 13.79 0.97
CA ARG A 784 -39.01 13.37 2.23
C ARG A 784 -38.39 11.93 2.06
N THR A 785 -37.29 11.57 2.77
CA THR A 785 -36.72 10.19 3.08
C THR A 785 -36.04 9.32 1.96
N TYR A 786 -35.06 8.38 2.16
CA TYR A 786 -33.76 8.28 2.94
C TYR A 786 -33.01 6.86 2.85
N ALA A 787 -31.66 6.78 2.61
CA ALA A 787 -30.60 5.77 3.06
C ALA A 787 -30.57 4.23 2.65
N LEU A 788 -29.56 3.31 2.84
CA LEU A 788 -28.04 3.15 2.85
C LEU A 788 -27.60 1.60 2.89
N ASP A 789 -26.43 1.13 3.49
CA ASP A 789 -25.61 -0.17 3.29
C ASP A 789 -25.56 -1.42 4.31
N TRP A 790 -25.41 -2.71 3.89
CA TRP A 790 -24.96 -4.00 4.59
C TRP A 790 -25.39 -4.52 6.04
N SER A 791 -25.32 -5.86 6.37
CA SER A 791 -24.76 -6.57 7.62
C SER A 791 -25.14 -8.11 7.88
N PHE A 792 -24.66 -8.88 8.94
CA PHE A 792 -24.68 -10.42 9.19
C PHE A 792 -23.63 -11.06 10.23
N ASN A 793 -23.75 -12.32 10.80
CA ASN A 793 -22.67 -13.23 11.43
C ASN A 793 -22.92 -14.76 11.84
N GLU A 794 -22.30 -15.82 11.25
CA GLU A 794 -22.19 -17.29 11.65
C GLU A 794 -21.96 -17.76 13.14
N PHE A 795 -22.32 -19.03 13.54
CA PHE A 795 -21.39 -20.20 13.83
C PHE A 795 -22.03 -21.58 14.24
N VAL A 796 -21.23 -22.68 14.36
CA VAL A 796 -21.62 -24.13 14.56
C VAL A 796 -20.53 -24.95 15.30
N PRO A 797 -20.80 -26.08 16.05
CA PRO A 797 -20.39 -27.45 15.58
C PRO A 797 -21.00 -28.77 16.24
N THR A 798 -20.56 -29.95 15.75
CA THR A 798 -20.21 -31.27 16.41
C THR A 798 -21.07 -32.60 16.47
N THR A 799 -20.39 -33.70 16.05
CA THR A 799 -20.40 -35.16 16.47
C THR A 799 -21.37 -36.27 15.94
N MET A 800 -20.86 -37.07 14.96
CA MET A 800 -20.59 -38.56 14.95
C MET A 800 -21.62 -39.73 14.69
N ILE A 801 -21.18 -40.67 13.80
CA ILE A 801 -21.28 -42.18 13.78
C ILE A 801 -22.39 -42.98 12.99
N SER A 802 -21.95 -43.52 11.82
CA SER A 802 -22.07 -44.88 11.18
C SER A 802 -23.37 -45.65 10.74
N ARG A 803 -23.43 -45.91 9.40
CA ARG A 803 -23.46 -47.23 8.66
C ARG A 803 -24.72 -48.12 8.39
N GLN A 804 -24.90 -48.44 7.08
CA GLN A 804 -25.25 -49.75 6.43
C GLN A 804 -26.74 -50.27 6.50
N LEU A 805 -27.31 -51.07 5.56
CA LEU A 805 -26.96 -51.53 4.17
C LEU A 805 -28.17 -52.17 3.39
N ILE A 806 -27.95 -52.53 2.10
CA ILE A 806 -28.62 -53.57 1.26
C ILE A 806 -29.77 -53.13 0.28
N THR A 807 -30.40 -54.06 -0.47
CA THR A 807 -30.66 -53.95 -1.95
C THR A 807 -31.88 -54.74 -2.50
N ARG A 808 -32.17 -54.60 -3.83
CA ARG A 808 -32.81 -55.57 -4.81
C ARG A 808 -34.36 -55.62 -4.94
N THR A 809 -35.04 -55.93 -6.08
CA THR A 809 -34.78 -55.88 -7.57
C THR A 809 -36.07 -56.14 -8.41
N SER A 810 -36.12 -55.67 -9.69
CA SER A 810 -36.85 -56.21 -10.90
C SER A 810 -38.40 -56.36 -10.91
N ALA A 811 -39.15 -56.37 -12.05
CA ALA A 811 -38.96 -55.88 -13.44
C ALA A 811 -40.26 -56.00 -14.31
N SER A 812 -40.31 -55.30 -15.48
CA SER A 812 -41.08 -55.57 -16.74
C SER A 812 -42.64 -55.53 -16.81
N SER A 813 -43.34 -55.24 -17.94
CA SER A 813 -43.06 -54.51 -19.23
C SER A 813 -44.33 -54.33 -20.14
N PHE A 814 -44.27 -53.46 -21.18
CA PHE A 814 -45.20 -53.28 -22.38
C PHE A 814 -46.65 -52.73 -22.16
N ARG A 815 -47.31 -51.96 -23.07
CA ARG A 815 -46.90 -50.91 -24.06
C ARG A 815 -48.12 -50.17 -24.73
N ILE A 816 -47.84 -49.05 -25.45
CA ILE A 816 -48.56 -48.45 -26.63
C ILE A 816 -49.68 -47.36 -26.44
N THR A 817 -49.32 -46.11 -26.82
CA THR A 817 -50.10 -44.95 -27.37
C THR A 817 -51.36 -44.38 -26.66
N SER A 818 -51.74 -43.10 -26.77
CA SER A 818 -51.28 -41.97 -27.61
C SER A 818 -51.26 -40.59 -26.87
N PHE A 819 -50.98 -39.52 -27.61
CA PHE A 819 -50.81 -38.10 -27.22
C PHE A 819 -51.67 -37.53 -26.07
N LEU A 820 -51.02 -36.94 -25.06
CA LEU A 820 -51.15 -35.51 -24.66
C LEU A 820 -50.16 -35.17 -23.53
N ALA A 821 -49.40 -34.07 -23.66
CA ALA A 821 -48.23 -33.80 -22.82
C ALA A 821 -48.52 -32.86 -21.63
N THR A 822 -49.04 -33.41 -20.52
CA THR A 822 -49.18 -32.66 -19.25
C THR A 822 -49.04 -33.58 -18.02
N ARG A 823 -47.86 -34.16 -17.81
CA ARG A 823 -47.65 -35.11 -16.69
C ARG A 823 -47.62 -34.40 -15.34
N ARG A 824 -48.55 -34.79 -14.46
CA ARG A 824 -48.54 -34.45 -13.03
C ARG A 824 -47.36 -35.08 -12.30
N ILE A 825 -46.98 -34.42 -11.21
CA ILE A 825 -46.01 -34.89 -10.22
C ILE A 825 -46.51 -36.21 -9.61
N HIS A 826 -45.62 -37.19 -9.48
CA HIS A 826 -45.67 -38.14 -8.37
C HIS A 826 -44.49 -37.84 -7.44
N ARG A 827 -44.76 -37.81 -6.14
CA ARG A 827 -43.71 -37.74 -5.12
C ARG A 827 -43.00 -39.09 -5.08
N ASP A 828 -41.68 -39.07 -5.20
CA ASP A 828 -40.83 -40.14 -4.69
C ASP A 828 -39.98 -39.55 -3.55
N ALA A 829 -40.00 -40.19 -2.38
CA ALA A 829 -39.59 -39.58 -1.12
C ALA A 829 -38.11 -39.83 -0.79
N SER A 830 -37.22 -39.61 -1.77
CA SER A 830 -35.79 -39.62 -1.50
C SER A 830 -35.40 -38.38 -0.68
N ILE A 831 -34.73 -38.60 0.46
CA ILE A 831 -34.08 -37.54 1.23
C ILE A 831 -33.16 -36.75 0.28
N PRO A 832 -33.24 -35.40 0.25
CA PRO A 832 -32.40 -34.61 -0.64
C PRO A 832 -30.94 -34.71 -0.20
N VAL A 833 -30.19 -35.62 -0.82
CA VAL A 833 -28.73 -35.67 -0.77
C VAL A 833 -28.23 -34.29 -1.15
N GLN A 834 -27.54 -33.61 -0.23
CA GLN A 834 -26.99 -32.28 -0.53
C GLN A 834 -26.11 -32.37 -1.78
N PRO A 835 -26.20 -31.42 -2.73
CA PRO A 835 -25.37 -31.46 -3.93
C PRO A 835 -23.88 -31.42 -3.57
N GLU A 836 -23.23 -32.58 -3.62
CA GLU A 836 -21.79 -32.73 -3.40
C GLU A 836 -21.02 -31.90 -4.45
N GLY A 837 -20.56 -30.71 -4.05
CA GLY A 837 -19.86 -29.77 -4.92
C GLY A 837 -20.19 -28.32 -4.56
N MET A 838 -19.87 -27.41 -5.47
CA MET A 838 -20.35 -26.01 -5.45
C MET A 838 -21.21 -25.80 -6.70
N PRO A 839 -22.37 -25.11 -6.63
CA PRO A 839 -23.11 -24.74 -7.82
C PRO A 839 -22.29 -23.77 -8.68
N PRO A 840 -22.35 -23.84 -10.03
CA PRO A 840 -21.53 -22.99 -10.91
C PRO A 840 -21.72 -21.48 -10.61
N PRO A 841 -20.69 -20.77 -10.11
CA PRO A 841 -20.87 -19.45 -9.49
C PRO A 841 -21.18 -18.33 -10.50
N LEU A 842 -20.93 -18.53 -11.79
CA LEU A 842 -21.26 -17.58 -12.85
C LEU A 842 -22.54 -17.94 -13.61
N ARG A 843 -23.36 -18.87 -13.10
CA ARG A 843 -24.66 -19.19 -13.69
C ARG A 843 -25.54 -17.94 -13.82
N GLY A 844 -25.85 -17.57 -15.06
CA GLY A 844 -26.64 -16.38 -15.39
C GLY A 844 -25.82 -15.13 -15.71
N ILE A 845 -24.49 -15.21 -15.68
CA ILE A 845 -23.58 -14.20 -16.24
C ILE A 845 -23.41 -14.48 -17.73
N ARG A 846 -23.72 -13.50 -18.60
CA ARG A 846 -23.52 -13.61 -20.06
C ARG A 846 -22.24 -12.90 -20.51
N VAL A 847 -21.41 -13.59 -21.28
CA VAL A 847 -20.12 -13.09 -21.79
C VAL A 847 -20.17 -13.03 -23.32
N VAL A 848 -19.88 -11.85 -23.88
CA VAL A 848 -19.57 -11.68 -25.30
C VAL A 848 -18.07 -11.87 -25.48
N ASP A 849 -17.68 -12.96 -26.14
CA ASP A 849 -16.29 -13.32 -26.42
C ASP A 849 -15.94 -12.93 -27.87
N LEU A 850 -15.31 -11.77 -28.04
CA LEU A 850 -14.76 -11.28 -29.32
C LEU A 850 -13.27 -11.66 -29.47
N THR A 851 -12.77 -12.62 -28.69
CA THR A 851 -11.33 -12.93 -28.64
C THR A 851 -10.89 -14.00 -29.63
N ARG A 852 -9.61 -13.97 -29.98
CA ARG A 852 -8.91 -14.92 -30.86
C ARG A 852 -7.65 -15.49 -30.20
N VAL A 853 -7.08 -16.55 -30.75
CA VAL A 853 -5.78 -17.11 -30.33
C VAL A 853 -5.81 -17.76 -28.93
N LEU A 854 -5.10 -17.24 -27.92
CA LEU A 854 -4.87 -17.99 -26.67
C LEU A 854 -5.23 -17.24 -25.38
N ALA A 855 -4.68 -16.06 -25.07
CA ALA A 855 -4.97 -15.38 -23.80
C ALA A 855 -6.47 -15.11 -23.57
N GLY A 856 -7.11 -14.48 -24.55
CA GLY A 856 -8.54 -14.16 -24.50
C GLY A 856 -9.42 -15.42 -24.42
N PRO A 857 -9.26 -16.40 -25.33
CA PRO A 857 -10.03 -17.63 -25.30
C PRO A 857 -9.85 -18.43 -24.01
N THR A 858 -8.65 -18.42 -23.42
CA THR A 858 -8.38 -19.02 -22.10
C THR A 858 -9.16 -18.32 -20.99
N ALA A 859 -9.15 -16.98 -20.94
CA ALA A 859 -9.90 -16.22 -19.93
C ALA A 859 -11.40 -16.50 -20.01
N THR A 860 -11.99 -16.49 -21.21
CA THR A 860 -13.43 -16.73 -21.38
C THR A 860 -13.82 -18.20 -21.20
N MET A 861 -12.94 -19.16 -21.52
CA MET A 861 -13.16 -20.58 -21.18
C MET A 861 -13.22 -20.79 -19.67
N LEU A 862 -12.35 -20.15 -18.88
CA LEU A 862 -12.38 -20.27 -17.43
C LEU A 862 -13.67 -19.70 -16.82
N LEU A 863 -14.22 -18.61 -17.41
CA LEU A 863 -15.56 -18.12 -17.04
C LEU A 863 -16.66 -19.12 -17.44
N ALA A 864 -16.55 -19.77 -18.61
CA ALA A 864 -17.50 -20.78 -19.07
C ALA A 864 -17.49 -22.05 -18.17
N ASP A 865 -16.29 -22.50 -17.74
CA ASP A 865 -16.12 -23.59 -16.76
C ASP A 865 -16.74 -23.25 -15.40
N LEU A 866 -16.80 -21.97 -15.01
CA LEU A 866 -17.52 -21.49 -13.82
C LEU A 866 -19.04 -21.29 -14.05
N GLY A 867 -19.56 -21.64 -15.23
CA GLY A 867 -20.99 -21.63 -15.55
C GLY A 867 -21.51 -20.35 -16.23
N ALA A 868 -20.63 -19.48 -16.72
CA ALA A 868 -21.05 -18.33 -17.53
C ALA A 868 -21.54 -18.77 -18.91
N ASP A 869 -22.54 -18.08 -19.45
CA ASP A 869 -22.98 -18.26 -20.83
C ASP A 869 -22.09 -17.46 -21.78
N VAL A 870 -21.11 -18.13 -22.38
CA VAL A 870 -20.10 -17.50 -23.24
C VAL A 870 -20.45 -17.67 -24.71
N ILE A 871 -20.75 -16.56 -25.37
CA ILE A 871 -21.05 -16.48 -26.80
C ILE A 871 -19.80 -15.95 -27.52
N LYS A 872 -19.07 -16.85 -28.18
CA LYS A 872 -17.91 -16.50 -29.02
C LYS A 872 -18.39 -16.03 -30.38
N ILE A 873 -17.97 -14.84 -30.78
CA ILE A 873 -18.29 -14.21 -32.05
C ILE A 873 -17.10 -14.35 -32.99
N GLU A 874 -17.31 -15.00 -34.12
CA GLU A 874 -16.27 -15.47 -35.03
C GLU A 874 -16.42 -14.90 -36.45
N GLU A 875 -15.32 -14.87 -37.23
CA GLU A 875 -15.34 -14.41 -38.63
C GLU A 875 -16.02 -15.45 -39.52
N VAL A 876 -16.92 -14.99 -40.41
CA VAL A 876 -17.87 -15.83 -41.16
C VAL A 876 -17.22 -16.93 -42.01
N LYS A 877 -15.98 -16.75 -42.49
CA LYS A 877 -15.31 -17.71 -43.38
C LYS A 877 -14.23 -18.55 -42.72
N ARG A 878 -13.55 -18.02 -41.70
CA ARG A 878 -12.34 -18.63 -41.10
C ARG A 878 -12.47 -18.92 -39.61
N GLY A 879 -13.33 -18.20 -38.91
CA GLY A 879 -13.43 -18.22 -37.46
C GLY A 879 -12.22 -17.64 -36.72
N ASP A 880 -11.92 -18.21 -35.56
CA ASP A 880 -10.65 -18.02 -34.83
C ASP A 880 -9.47 -18.61 -35.62
N ASP A 881 -8.34 -17.90 -35.70
CA ASP A 881 -7.14 -18.35 -36.44
C ASP A 881 -6.66 -19.74 -35.98
N THR A 882 -6.85 -20.04 -34.69
CA THR A 882 -6.46 -21.33 -34.11
C THR A 882 -7.20 -22.52 -34.71
N ARG A 883 -8.35 -22.33 -35.35
CA ARG A 883 -9.04 -23.41 -36.10
C ARG A 883 -8.18 -23.96 -37.23
N SER A 884 -7.35 -23.13 -37.88
CA SER A 884 -6.47 -23.55 -38.97
C SER A 884 -5.07 -23.99 -38.52
N TRP A 885 -4.70 -23.80 -37.25
CA TRP A 885 -3.37 -24.14 -36.73
C TRP A 885 -3.26 -25.66 -36.51
N SER A 886 -2.89 -26.39 -37.55
CA SER A 886 -2.81 -27.86 -37.59
C SER A 886 -1.66 -28.32 -38.50
N PRO A 887 -1.13 -29.55 -38.34
CA PRO A 887 -1.50 -30.58 -37.35
C PRO A 887 -1.05 -30.25 -35.91
N PRO A 888 -1.56 -30.95 -34.88
CA PRO A 888 -2.61 -31.98 -34.94
C PRO A 888 -4.03 -31.41 -34.94
N SER A 889 -4.96 -32.17 -35.52
CA SER A 889 -6.40 -31.90 -35.53
C SER A 889 -7.17 -33.13 -35.06
N ALA A 890 -8.42 -32.92 -34.62
CA ALA A 890 -9.32 -34.00 -34.27
C ALA A 890 -9.84 -34.74 -35.53
N PRO A 891 -10.21 -36.03 -35.44
CA PRO A 891 -10.84 -36.73 -36.55
C PRO A 891 -12.19 -36.10 -36.93
N VAL A 892 -12.67 -36.43 -38.13
CA VAL A 892 -14.00 -36.03 -38.61
C VAL A 892 -14.85 -37.29 -38.80
N LEU A 893 -16.05 -37.30 -38.22
CA LEU A 893 -17.02 -38.38 -38.38
C LEU A 893 -17.80 -38.23 -39.68
N GLU A 894 -18.11 -39.36 -40.32
CA GLU A 894 -19.09 -39.42 -41.42
C GLU A 894 -20.48 -38.93 -40.96
N THR A 895 -20.84 -39.19 -39.70
CA THR A 895 -22.11 -38.79 -39.08
C THR A 895 -22.12 -37.34 -38.56
N GLN A 896 -21.19 -36.49 -39.00
CA GLN A 896 -21.18 -35.07 -38.60
C GLN A 896 -22.44 -34.32 -39.11
N PRO A 897 -22.85 -33.21 -38.47
CA PRO A 897 -23.96 -32.38 -38.95
C PRO A 897 -23.80 -31.96 -40.42
N SER A 898 -24.84 -32.13 -41.22
CA SER A 898 -24.83 -31.84 -42.66
C SER A 898 -24.43 -30.39 -42.98
N ASN A 899 -24.82 -29.44 -42.13
CA ASN A 899 -24.42 -28.03 -42.26
C ASN A 899 -22.93 -27.76 -41.96
N ALA A 900 -22.20 -28.73 -41.40
CA ALA A 900 -20.79 -28.62 -41.03
C ALA A 900 -19.83 -29.41 -41.94
N VAL A 901 -20.35 -30.19 -42.91
CA VAL A 901 -19.55 -31.06 -43.80
C VAL A 901 -18.51 -30.30 -44.61
N HIS A 902 -18.76 -29.03 -44.92
CA HIS A 902 -17.86 -28.16 -45.69
C HIS A 902 -16.70 -27.56 -44.87
N LEU A 903 -16.66 -27.78 -43.55
CA LEU A 903 -15.63 -27.23 -42.67
C LEU A 903 -14.44 -28.20 -42.54
N PRO A 904 -13.18 -27.72 -42.39
CA PRO A 904 -12.02 -28.56 -42.15
C PRO A 904 -12.11 -29.29 -40.79
N PRO A 905 -11.26 -30.31 -40.53
CA PRO A 905 -11.10 -30.89 -39.20
C PRO A 905 -10.75 -29.83 -38.15
N GLU A 906 -11.31 -29.93 -36.95
CA GLU A 906 -11.03 -28.94 -35.88
C GLU A 906 -9.60 -29.12 -35.34
N SER A 907 -8.80 -28.06 -35.32
CA SER A 907 -7.48 -28.08 -34.67
C SER A 907 -7.55 -28.43 -33.18
N ALA A 908 -6.63 -29.26 -32.71
CA ALA A 908 -6.47 -29.54 -31.28
C ALA A 908 -6.18 -28.25 -30.46
N TYR A 909 -5.54 -27.25 -31.09
CA TYR A 909 -5.25 -25.96 -30.48
C TYR A 909 -6.54 -25.16 -30.19
N PHE A 910 -7.47 -25.11 -31.15
CA PHE A 910 -8.78 -24.48 -30.93
C PHE A 910 -9.60 -25.22 -29.86
N LEU A 911 -9.61 -26.55 -29.91
CA LEU A 911 -10.37 -27.39 -28.97
C LEU A 911 -9.89 -27.22 -27.52
N ALA A 912 -8.60 -26.94 -27.30
CA ALA A 912 -8.02 -26.78 -25.97
C ALA A 912 -8.56 -25.58 -25.17
N THR A 913 -9.01 -24.50 -25.84
CA THR A 913 -9.39 -23.22 -25.18
C THR A 913 -10.82 -22.75 -25.44
N ASN A 914 -11.70 -23.61 -25.97
CA ASN A 914 -13.06 -23.20 -26.36
C ASN A 914 -14.20 -24.11 -25.88
N ARG A 915 -13.95 -25.09 -24.98
CA ARG A 915 -15.02 -25.86 -24.30
C ARG A 915 -16.00 -24.95 -23.52
N ASN A 916 -17.20 -25.48 -23.23
CA ASN A 916 -18.30 -24.76 -22.57
C ASN A 916 -18.84 -23.51 -23.30
N LYS A 917 -18.27 -23.08 -24.44
CA LYS A 917 -18.72 -21.90 -25.22
C LYS A 917 -19.79 -22.25 -26.25
N ARG A 918 -20.53 -21.24 -26.69
CA ARG A 918 -21.34 -21.22 -27.92
C ARG A 918 -20.57 -20.44 -29.00
N SER A 919 -20.67 -20.86 -30.27
CA SER A 919 -20.03 -20.17 -31.43
C SER A 919 -21.10 -19.60 -32.35
N ILE A 920 -20.97 -18.31 -32.69
CA ILE A 920 -21.73 -17.66 -33.74
C ILE A 920 -20.79 -16.98 -34.73
N THR A 921 -21.17 -16.90 -36.00
CA THR A 921 -20.45 -16.10 -37.01
C THR A 921 -21.13 -14.76 -37.23
N VAL A 922 -20.37 -13.66 -37.23
CA VAL A 922 -20.90 -12.31 -37.51
C VAL A 922 -19.85 -11.44 -38.22
N ASN A 923 -20.19 -10.92 -39.39
CA ASN A 923 -19.41 -9.91 -40.11
C ASN A 923 -19.74 -8.50 -39.61
N PHE A 924 -19.27 -8.16 -38.41
CA PHE A 924 -19.44 -6.83 -37.79
C PHE A 924 -18.58 -5.71 -38.43
N LYS A 925 -18.21 -5.86 -39.71
CA LYS A 925 -17.79 -4.74 -40.58
C LYS A 925 -18.97 -4.13 -41.33
N ASP A 926 -20.04 -4.90 -41.54
CA ASP A 926 -21.32 -4.40 -42.03
C ASP A 926 -22.15 -3.84 -40.85
N PRO A 927 -22.84 -2.70 -40.99
CA PRO A 927 -23.71 -2.16 -39.94
C PRO A 927 -24.73 -3.16 -39.40
N ARG A 928 -25.31 -4.02 -40.25
CA ARG A 928 -26.26 -5.07 -39.85
C ARG A 928 -25.61 -6.11 -38.94
N GLY A 929 -24.29 -6.33 -39.09
CA GLY A 929 -23.49 -7.17 -38.20
C GLY A 929 -23.14 -6.47 -36.89
N LEU A 930 -22.90 -5.16 -36.90
CA LEU A 930 -22.71 -4.37 -35.68
C LEU A 930 -23.98 -4.35 -34.82
N ASP A 931 -25.17 -4.25 -35.42
CA ASP A 931 -26.44 -4.31 -34.70
C ASP A 931 -26.62 -5.60 -33.88
N ILE A 932 -26.20 -6.75 -34.42
CA ILE A 932 -26.21 -8.05 -33.71
C ILE A 932 -25.29 -7.99 -32.49
N VAL A 933 -24.08 -7.42 -32.63
CA VAL A 933 -23.14 -7.27 -31.52
C VAL A 933 -23.68 -6.29 -30.47
N TYR A 934 -24.33 -5.20 -30.89
CA TYR A 934 -25.00 -4.27 -29.98
C TYR A 934 -26.19 -4.92 -29.23
N ASP A 935 -27.00 -5.75 -29.89
CA ASP A 935 -28.08 -6.52 -29.27
C ASP A 935 -27.58 -7.54 -28.24
N LEU A 936 -26.40 -8.14 -28.48
CA LEU A 936 -25.71 -8.97 -27.49
C LEU A 936 -25.19 -8.14 -26.32
N ILE A 937 -24.55 -6.99 -26.57
CA ILE A 937 -24.04 -6.08 -25.52
C ILE A 937 -25.16 -5.57 -24.60
N ARG A 938 -26.35 -5.27 -25.14
CA ARG A 938 -27.56 -4.91 -24.36
C ARG A 938 -27.95 -5.98 -23.33
N LYS A 939 -27.58 -7.23 -23.56
CA LYS A 939 -27.91 -8.42 -22.75
C LYS A 939 -26.69 -9.05 -22.06
N ALA A 940 -25.51 -8.42 -22.15
CA ALA A 940 -24.26 -8.95 -21.62
C ALA A 940 -23.92 -8.43 -20.22
N ASP A 941 -23.19 -9.24 -19.44
CA ASP A 941 -22.53 -8.83 -18.21
C ASP A 941 -21.06 -8.50 -18.43
N VAL A 942 -20.42 -9.22 -19.34
CA VAL A 942 -19.02 -9.10 -19.70
C VAL A 942 -18.86 -9.02 -21.21
N LEU A 943 -17.94 -8.19 -21.70
CA LEU A 943 -17.38 -8.28 -23.04
C LEU A 943 -15.87 -8.48 -22.92
N VAL A 944 -15.30 -9.43 -23.65
CA VAL A 944 -13.85 -9.66 -23.71
C VAL A 944 -13.39 -9.58 -25.15
N GLU A 945 -12.32 -8.83 -25.42
CA GLU A 945 -11.75 -8.62 -26.75
C GLU A 945 -10.22 -8.53 -26.71
N ASN A 946 -9.55 -8.91 -27.79
CA ASN A 946 -8.10 -8.82 -27.91
C ASN A 946 -7.60 -8.22 -29.24
N PHE A 947 -8.24 -7.14 -29.68
CA PHE A 947 -7.79 -6.40 -30.86
C PHE A 947 -6.68 -5.38 -30.52
N ILE A 948 -5.90 -4.98 -31.53
CA ILE A 948 -4.92 -3.88 -31.41
C ILE A 948 -5.63 -2.60 -30.93
N SER A 949 -4.98 -1.85 -30.03
CA SER A 949 -5.58 -0.69 -29.34
C SER A 949 -6.30 0.27 -30.29
N GLY A 950 -7.54 0.59 -29.95
CA GLY A 950 -8.41 1.48 -30.74
C GLY A 950 -9.07 0.85 -31.96
N LYS A 951 -8.76 -0.40 -32.35
CA LYS A 951 -9.36 -0.99 -33.55
C LYS A 951 -10.89 -1.16 -33.41
N LEU A 952 -11.39 -1.75 -32.32
CA LEU A 952 -12.83 -1.82 -32.08
C LEU A 952 -13.47 -0.44 -31.85
N ALA A 953 -12.75 0.51 -31.25
CA ALA A 953 -13.23 1.88 -31.09
C ALA A 953 -13.48 2.59 -32.43
N SER A 954 -12.62 2.36 -33.44
CA SER A 954 -12.88 2.83 -34.82
C SER A 954 -14.05 2.14 -35.53
N MET A 955 -14.69 1.15 -34.90
CA MET A 955 -15.87 0.44 -35.39
C MET A 955 -17.08 0.64 -34.46
N GLY A 956 -17.03 1.59 -33.51
CA GLY A 956 -18.11 1.86 -32.55
C GLY A 956 -18.30 0.78 -31.48
N LEU A 957 -17.35 -0.13 -31.32
CA LEU A 957 -17.32 -1.20 -30.31
C LEU A 957 -16.29 -0.93 -29.20
N GLY A 958 -15.85 0.32 -29.02
CA GLY A 958 -14.95 0.70 -27.93
C GLY A 958 -15.64 0.74 -26.56
N TRP A 959 -14.86 0.76 -25.48
CA TRP A 959 -15.40 0.83 -24.11
C TRP A 959 -16.42 1.96 -23.91
N GLU A 960 -16.08 3.20 -24.30
CA GLU A 960 -16.97 4.35 -24.12
C GLU A 960 -18.23 4.29 -25.00
N ASP A 961 -18.29 3.41 -26.01
CA ASP A 961 -19.47 3.18 -26.83
C ASP A 961 -20.35 2.06 -26.25
N CYS A 962 -19.75 0.91 -25.94
CA CYS A 962 -20.43 -0.22 -25.29
C CYS A 962 -21.02 0.17 -23.92
N LYS A 963 -20.36 1.07 -23.18
CA LYS A 963 -20.82 1.65 -21.91
C LYS A 963 -22.09 2.53 -22.06
N LYS A 964 -22.29 3.22 -23.20
CA LYS A 964 -23.54 3.97 -23.48
C LYS A 964 -24.72 3.02 -23.66
N ILE A 965 -24.45 1.84 -24.22
CA ILE A 965 -25.43 0.78 -24.45
C ILE A 965 -25.74 0.04 -23.14
N ASN A 966 -24.73 -0.16 -22.29
CA ASN A 966 -24.83 -0.93 -21.06
C ASN A 966 -23.85 -0.41 -19.98
N GLU A 967 -24.32 0.46 -19.08
CA GLU A 967 -23.51 0.96 -17.95
C GLU A 967 -23.06 -0.13 -16.96
N LYS A 968 -23.60 -1.35 -17.05
CA LYS A 968 -23.28 -2.51 -16.20
C LYS A 968 -22.28 -3.48 -16.84
N LEU A 969 -21.73 -3.15 -18.01
CA LEU A 969 -20.80 -4.02 -18.72
C LEU A 969 -19.41 -4.03 -18.05
N VAL A 970 -18.89 -5.23 -17.74
CA VAL A 970 -17.47 -5.43 -17.46
C VAL A 970 -16.77 -5.63 -18.80
N TYR A 971 -16.09 -4.61 -19.31
CA TYR A 971 -15.38 -4.68 -20.58
C TYR A 971 -13.91 -5.01 -20.31
N ALA A 972 -13.36 -6.06 -20.93
CA ALA A 972 -11.96 -6.44 -20.80
C ALA A 972 -11.24 -6.42 -22.16
N SER A 973 -10.27 -5.52 -22.29
CA SER A 973 -9.30 -5.52 -23.38
C SER A 973 -8.08 -6.35 -22.97
N ILE A 974 -7.64 -7.26 -23.83
CA ILE A 974 -6.43 -8.05 -23.67
C ILE A 974 -5.49 -7.73 -24.85
N THR A 975 -4.38 -7.04 -24.62
CA THR A 975 -3.52 -6.52 -25.70
C THR A 975 -2.05 -6.89 -25.54
N GLY A 976 -1.20 -6.65 -26.55
CA GLY A 976 0.25 -6.86 -26.42
C GLY A 976 0.86 -5.95 -25.34
N TYR A 977 0.62 -4.63 -25.44
CA TYR A 977 1.35 -3.59 -24.71
C TYR A 977 0.46 -2.59 -23.93
N GLY A 978 -0.83 -2.87 -23.79
CA GLY A 978 -1.80 -2.00 -23.12
C GLY A 978 -2.36 -0.89 -24.02
N GLN A 979 -3.36 -0.15 -23.52
CA GLN A 979 -4.07 0.88 -24.29
C GLN A 979 -3.31 2.22 -24.38
N THR A 980 -2.14 2.33 -23.74
CA THR A 980 -1.34 3.57 -23.64
C THR A 980 0.16 3.29 -23.73
N GLY A 981 0.96 4.33 -24.04
CA GLY A 981 2.40 4.19 -24.29
C GLY A 981 2.75 4.11 -25.78
N PRO A 982 4.04 4.03 -26.14
CA PRO A 982 4.49 4.04 -27.53
C PRO A 982 4.04 2.79 -28.31
N TYR A 983 4.21 1.60 -27.72
CA TYR A 983 3.89 0.32 -28.37
C TYR A 983 2.40 -0.05 -28.40
N ARG A 984 1.48 0.82 -27.97
CA ARG A 984 0.03 0.50 -27.89
C ARG A 984 -0.61 0.06 -29.22
N GLN A 985 -0.02 0.46 -30.35
CA GLN A 985 -0.47 0.08 -31.71
C GLN A 985 0.32 -1.09 -32.31
N ALA A 986 1.34 -1.61 -31.63
CA ALA A 986 2.04 -2.81 -32.06
C ALA A 986 1.18 -4.05 -31.83
N ALA A 987 1.28 -5.02 -32.73
CA ALA A 987 0.80 -6.37 -32.47
C ALA A 987 1.77 -7.04 -31.48
N GLY A 988 1.23 -7.79 -30.52
CA GLY A 988 2.04 -8.59 -29.59
C GLY A 988 1.57 -10.03 -29.61
N TYR A 989 2.50 -10.96 -29.87
CA TYR A 989 2.35 -12.39 -29.63
C TYR A 989 3.25 -12.80 -28.48
N ASP A 990 2.84 -13.82 -27.74
CA ASP A 990 3.55 -14.43 -26.61
C ASP A 990 5.09 -14.42 -26.74
N VAL A 991 5.64 -15.05 -27.78
CA VAL A 991 7.10 -15.18 -28.01
C VAL A 991 7.81 -13.85 -28.26
N VAL A 992 7.14 -12.87 -28.90
CA VAL A 992 7.72 -11.53 -29.11
C VAL A 992 7.84 -10.81 -27.76
N ILE A 993 6.79 -10.91 -26.95
CA ILE A 993 6.80 -10.37 -25.58
C ILE A 993 7.81 -11.14 -24.71
N GLU A 994 8.01 -12.45 -24.91
CA GLU A 994 9.05 -13.25 -24.24
C GLU A 994 10.48 -12.77 -24.52
N GLY A 995 10.74 -12.31 -25.73
CA GLY A 995 12.00 -11.63 -26.08
C GLY A 995 12.13 -10.26 -25.42
N GLU A 996 11.10 -9.41 -25.53
CA GLU A 996 11.16 -8.00 -25.09
C GLU A 996 11.02 -7.77 -23.58
N ALA A 997 10.24 -8.60 -22.88
CA ALA A 997 10.00 -8.49 -21.43
C ALA A 997 10.90 -9.43 -20.60
N GLY A 998 11.89 -10.08 -21.23
CA GLY A 998 13.05 -10.68 -20.57
C GLY A 998 12.92 -12.13 -20.13
N LEU A 999 11.75 -12.76 -20.23
CA LEU A 999 11.59 -14.17 -19.85
C LEU A 999 12.45 -15.12 -20.71
N MET A 1000 12.59 -14.83 -22.00
CA MET A 1000 13.45 -15.60 -22.92
C MET A 1000 14.95 -15.42 -22.60
N HIS A 1001 15.35 -14.25 -22.10
CA HIS A 1001 16.75 -13.98 -21.76
C HIS A 1001 17.25 -14.88 -20.62
N ILE A 1002 16.39 -15.13 -19.62
CA ILE A 1002 16.70 -15.95 -18.42
C ILE A 1002 16.40 -17.44 -18.60
N THR A 1003 15.78 -17.84 -19.71
CA THR A 1003 15.33 -19.22 -19.96
C THR A 1003 16.30 -19.95 -20.90
N GLY A 1004 16.69 -21.18 -20.53
CA GLY A 1004 17.67 -22.00 -21.23
C GLY A 1004 18.92 -22.30 -20.38
N GLU A 1005 19.87 -23.03 -20.96
CA GLU A 1005 21.16 -23.34 -20.33
C GLU A 1005 22.08 -22.10 -20.25
N PRO A 1006 23.00 -22.01 -19.25
CA PRO A 1006 23.82 -20.82 -19.00
C PRO A 1006 24.55 -20.31 -20.24
N ASP A 1007 25.32 -21.19 -20.89
CA ASP A 1007 26.12 -20.90 -22.08
C ASP A 1007 25.34 -21.11 -23.39
N GLY A 1008 24.07 -21.52 -23.29
CA GLY A 1008 23.17 -21.67 -24.44
C GLY A 1008 22.60 -20.33 -24.94
N PRO A 1009 22.04 -20.28 -26.15
CA PRO A 1009 21.28 -19.13 -26.62
C PRO A 1009 19.99 -18.94 -25.81
N PRO A 1010 19.40 -17.73 -25.79
CA PRO A 1010 18.08 -17.49 -25.20
C PRO A 1010 17.02 -18.44 -25.76
N CYS A 1011 16.27 -19.09 -24.87
CA CYS A 1011 15.27 -20.11 -25.24
C CYS A 1011 13.86 -19.67 -24.80
N LYS A 1012 12.85 -19.95 -25.62
CA LYS A 1012 11.44 -19.77 -25.23
C LYS A 1012 10.96 -20.88 -24.31
N VAL A 1013 9.99 -20.59 -23.44
CA VAL A 1013 9.25 -21.61 -22.68
C VAL A 1013 8.46 -22.53 -23.63
N GLY A 1014 8.31 -23.81 -23.28
CA GLY A 1014 7.73 -24.83 -24.17
C GLY A 1014 6.28 -24.56 -24.62
N VAL A 1015 5.49 -23.86 -23.80
CA VAL A 1015 4.12 -23.41 -24.08
C VAL A 1015 4.08 -21.88 -24.16
N ALA A 1016 3.06 -21.30 -24.78
CA ALA A 1016 2.81 -19.86 -24.80
C ALA A 1016 2.38 -19.36 -23.40
N VAL A 1017 3.36 -19.20 -22.52
CA VAL A 1017 3.19 -19.02 -21.07
C VAL A 1017 2.71 -17.61 -20.71
N THR A 1018 3.07 -16.60 -21.50
CA THR A 1018 2.59 -15.22 -21.32
C THR A 1018 1.12 -15.14 -21.70
N ASP A 1019 0.70 -15.72 -22.83
CA ASP A 1019 -0.71 -15.79 -23.23
C ASP A 1019 -1.56 -16.49 -22.14
N ILE A 1020 -1.15 -17.68 -21.69
CA ILE A 1020 -1.86 -18.43 -20.62
C ILE A 1020 -1.91 -17.62 -19.31
N SER A 1021 -0.80 -16.99 -18.92
CA SER A 1021 -0.74 -16.14 -17.72
C SER A 1021 -1.66 -14.92 -17.85
N THR A 1022 -1.68 -14.24 -19.00
CA THR A 1022 -2.57 -13.12 -19.26
C THR A 1022 -4.04 -13.56 -19.26
N GLY A 1023 -4.34 -14.77 -19.74
CA GLY A 1023 -5.66 -15.38 -19.61
C GLY A 1023 -6.10 -15.57 -18.15
N LEU A 1024 -5.19 -16.02 -17.28
CA LEU A 1024 -5.43 -16.16 -15.83
C LEU A 1024 -5.60 -14.81 -15.13
N TYR A 1025 -4.74 -13.82 -15.44
CA TYR A 1025 -4.86 -12.46 -14.94
C TYR A 1025 -6.17 -11.79 -15.40
N ALA A 1026 -6.55 -11.95 -16.67
CA ALA A 1026 -7.80 -11.42 -17.23
C ALA A 1026 -9.03 -12.08 -16.59
N HIS A 1027 -9.03 -13.40 -16.38
CA HIS A 1027 -10.06 -14.12 -15.65
C HIS A 1027 -10.26 -13.55 -14.23
N GLY A 1028 -9.17 -13.47 -13.43
CA GLY A 1028 -9.24 -12.89 -12.08
C GLY A 1028 -9.64 -11.41 -12.09
N ALA A 1029 -9.19 -10.66 -13.09
CA ALA A 1029 -9.54 -9.25 -13.30
C ALA A 1029 -11.03 -9.04 -13.57
N ILE A 1030 -11.66 -9.92 -14.36
CA ILE A 1030 -13.11 -9.90 -14.68
C ILE A 1030 -13.93 -10.31 -13.46
N MET A 1031 -13.50 -11.34 -12.72
CA MET A 1031 -14.15 -11.73 -11.46
C MET A 1031 -14.19 -10.57 -10.45
N ALA A 1032 -13.07 -9.86 -10.28
CA ALA A 1032 -13.02 -8.64 -9.47
C ALA A 1032 -13.92 -7.51 -10.02
N GLY A 1033 -14.07 -7.40 -11.33
CA GLY A 1033 -15.00 -6.46 -11.98
C GLY A 1033 -16.47 -6.78 -11.69
N LEU A 1034 -16.86 -8.06 -11.77
CA LEU A 1034 -18.21 -8.53 -11.45
C LEU A 1034 -18.57 -8.30 -9.97
N LEU A 1035 -17.64 -8.55 -9.05
CA LEU A 1035 -17.81 -8.25 -7.62
C LEU A 1035 -17.91 -6.74 -7.35
N SER A 1036 -17.05 -5.93 -7.97
CA SER A 1036 -17.12 -4.46 -7.89
C SER A 1036 -18.46 -3.93 -8.42
N ARG A 1037 -18.99 -4.53 -9.48
CA ARG A 1037 -20.30 -4.21 -10.05
C ARG A 1037 -21.47 -4.54 -9.12
N GLN A 1038 -21.40 -5.63 -8.35
CA GLN A 1038 -22.42 -5.94 -7.34
C GLN A 1038 -22.48 -4.86 -6.23
N GLN A 1039 -21.33 -4.28 -5.86
CA GLN A 1039 -21.24 -3.25 -4.83
C GLN A 1039 -21.62 -1.85 -5.35
N THR A 1040 -21.25 -1.52 -6.59
CA THR A 1040 -21.39 -0.16 -7.16
C THR A 1040 -22.57 0.02 -8.10
N GLY A 1041 -23.18 -1.08 -8.55
CA GLY A 1041 -24.21 -1.09 -9.59
C GLY A 1041 -23.70 -0.77 -11.00
N LYS A 1042 -22.39 -0.59 -11.20
CA LYS A 1042 -21.77 -0.13 -12.47
C LYS A 1042 -20.67 -1.07 -12.96
N GLY A 1043 -20.53 -1.12 -14.28
CA GLY A 1043 -19.47 -1.83 -14.99
C GLY A 1043 -18.10 -1.16 -14.87
N VAL A 1044 -17.09 -1.78 -15.43
CA VAL A 1044 -15.70 -1.33 -15.37
C VAL A 1044 -14.93 -1.74 -16.63
N TRP A 1045 -14.01 -0.87 -17.08
CA TRP A 1045 -13.04 -1.22 -18.10
C TRP A 1045 -11.78 -1.82 -17.47
N ILE A 1046 -11.36 -2.96 -17.99
CA ILE A 1046 -10.13 -3.66 -17.65
C ILE A 1046 -9.20 -3.52 -18.85
N ASP A 1047 -8.08 -2.84 -18.66
CA ASP A 1047 -6.91 -2.95 -19.52
C ASP A 1047 -6.02 -4.07 -18.95
N CYS A 1048 -5.75 -5.09 -19.75
CA CYS A 1048 -4.86 -6.20 -19.42
C CYS A 1048 -3.95 -6.44 -20.62
N ASN A 1049 -2.67 -6.73 -20.39
CA ASN A 1049 -1.72 -6.88 -21.48
C ASN A 1049 -0.60 -7.87 -21.20
N LEU A 1050 -0.09 -8.48 -22.26
CA LEU A 1050 0.95 -9.51 -22.23
C LEU A 1050 2.24 -8.96 -21.61
N PHE A 1051 2.67 -7.77 -22.01
CA PHE A 1051 3.93 -7.16 -21.59
C PHE A 1051 4.01 -6.94 -20.07
N GLU A 1052 3.03 -6.24 -19.49
CA GLU A 1052 2.98 -6.02 -18.03
C GLU A 1052 2.68 -7.31 -17.26
N THR A 1053 1.99 -8.29 -17.87
CA THR A 1053 1.79 -9.62 -17.28
C THR A 1053 3.10 -10.38 -17.14
N GLN A 1054 3.94 -10.40 -18.19
CA GLN A 1054 5.22 -11.12 -18.13
C GLN A 1054 6.18 -10.49 -17.12
N ILE A 1055 6.28 -9.16 -17.12
CA ILE A 1055 7.12 -8.43 -16.14
C ILE A 1055 6.66 -8.69 -14.70
N ALA A 1056 5.35 -8.82 -14.46
CA ALA A 1056 4.83 -9.24 -13.15
C ALA A 1056 5.18 -10.72 -12.84
N GLY A 1057 5.15 -11.59 -13.86
CA GLY A 1057 5.52 -13.01 -13.77
C GLY A 1057 6.99 -13.26 -13.40
N LEU A 1058 7.91 -12.34 -13.72
CA LEU A 1058 9.32 -12.41 -13.30
C LEU A 1058 9.52 -12.33 -11.77
N ALA A 1059 8.51 -11.89 -11.01
CA ALA A 1059 8.42 -11.97 -9.55
C ALA A 1059 9.73 -11.62 -8.79
N ASN A 1060 10.42 -12.61 -8.21
CA ASN A 1060 11.64 -12.42 -7.43
C ASN A 1060 12.86 -12.05 -8.31
N ILE A 1061 12.88 -12.43 -9.59
CA ILE A 1061 13.97 -12.10 -10.52
C ILE A 1061 13.92 -10.61 -10.86
N ALA A 1062 12.73 -10.09 -11.20
CA ALA A 1062 12.53 -8.65 -11.35
C ALA A 1062 12.82 -7.88 -10.05
N SER A 1063 12.55 -8.48 -8.88
CA SER A 1063 12.87 -7.87 -7.58
C SER A 1063 14.38 -7.81 -7.31
N ASN A 1064 15.14 -8.85 -7.68
CA ASN A 1064 16.61 -8.85 -7.56
C ASN A 1064 17.25 -7.70 -8.36
N TYR A 1065 16.76 -7.45 -9.56
CA TYR A 1065 17.18 -6.31 -10.38
C TYR A 1065 16.72 -4.98 -9.77
N LEU A 1066 15.42 -4.82 -9.51
CA LEU A 1066 14.82 -3.54 -9.08
C LEU A 1066 15.23 -3.08 -7.67
N ILE A 1067 15.73 -3.98 -6.81
CA ILE A 1067 16.16 -3.67 -5.44
C ILE A 1067 17.69 -3.77 -5.30
N GLY A 1068 18.30 -4.84 -5.82
CA GLY A 1068 19.72 -5.13 -5.65
C GLY A 1068 20.62 -4.73 -6.84
N ASN A 1069 20.05 -4.17 -7.91
CA ASN A 1069 20.73 -3.92 -9.18
C ASN A 1069 21.48 -5.16 -9.73
N LYS A 1070 20.97 -6.35 -9.42
CA LYS A 1070 21.59 -7.62 -9.81
C LYS A 1070 20.90 -8.17 -11.06
N GLU A 1071 21.64 -8.20 -12.16
CA GLU A 1071 21.19 -8.80 -13.41
C GLU A 1071 20.97 -10.31 -13.28
N ALA A 1072 20.01 -10.83 -14.05
CA ALA A 1072 19.67 -12.23 -14.12
C ALA A 1072 20.47 -12.96 -15.21
N SER A 1073 20.62 -14.28 -15.05
CA SER A 1073 21.32 -15.15 -15.99
C SER A 1073 20.52 -16.42 -16.24
N ARG A 1074 20.80 -17.09 -17.36
CA ARG A 1074 20.34 -18.47 -17.57
C ARG A 1074 21.00 -19.41 -16.57
N HIS A 1075 20.22 -20.38 -16.10
CA HIS A 1075 20.64 -21.34 -15.08
C HIS A 1075 20.28 -22.79 -15.44
N GLY A 1076 19.84 -23.04 -16.67
CA GLY A 1076 19.30 -24.33 -17.08
C GLY A 1076 18.09 -24.69 -16.24
N THR A 1077 18.15 -25.86 -15.62
CA THR A 1077 17.14 -26.33 -14.65
C THR A 1077 17.42 -25.92 -13.21
N SER A 1078 18.52 -25.20 -12.92
CA SER A 1078 19.00 -24.98 -11.56
C SER A 1078 18.48 -23.70 -10.91
N HIS A 1079 18.21 -23.77 -9.60
CA HIS A 1079 17.82 -22.60 -8.84
C HIS A 1079 19.03 -21.72 -8.52
N PRO A 1080 19.00 -20.38 -8.73
CA PRO A 1080 20.16 -19.52 -8.56
C PRO A 1080 20.69 -19.46 -7.11
N SER A 1081 19.78 -19.51 -6.13
CA SER A 1081 20.10 -19.26 -4.71
C SER A 1081 20.04 -20.48 -3.81
N ILE A 1082 19.78 -21.68 -4.35
CA ILE A 1082 19.59 -22.92 -3.57
C ILE A 1082 20.34 -24.06 -4.26
N VAL A 1083 21.10 -24.84 -3.49
CA VAL A 1083 21.82 -26.03 -3.97
C VAL A 1083 21.68 -27.16 -2.95
N PRO A 1084 21.42 -28.41 -3.36
CA PRO A 1084 21.01 -28.83 -4.70
C PRO A 1084 19.51 -28.58 -4.93
N TYR A 1085 19.19 -27.80 -5.96
CA TYR A 1085 17.83 -27.65 -6.47
C TYR A 1085 17.85 -27.50 -7.99
N GLN A 1086 17.86 -28.63 -8.69
CA GLN A 1086 18.03 -28.74 -10.16
C GLN A 1086 17.70 -30.14 -10.66
N VAL A 1087 17.72 -30.33 -11.99
CA VAL A 1087 17.75 -31.66 -12.60
C VAL A 1087 19.16 -32.23 -12.57
N PHE A 1088 19.24 -33.53 -12.31
CA PHE A 1088 20.43 -34.36 -12.43
C PHE A 1088 20.16 -35.51 -13.40
N PRO A 1089 21.17 -35.94 -14.20
CA PRO A 1089 21.04 -37.15 -14.99
C PRO A 1089 21.14 -38.40 -14.10
N CYS A 1090 20.63 -39.51 -14.62
CA CYS A 1090 20.80 -40.87 -14.11
C CYS A 1090 21.15 -41.76 -15.30
N LYS A 1091 21.49 -43.03 -15.05
CA LYS A 1091 21.97 -43.96 -16.08
C LYS A 1091 21.09 -44.09 -17.34
N ASP A 1092 19.78 -43.88 -17.20
CA ASP A 1092 18.75 -44.07 -18.25
C ASP A 1092 17.75 -42.89 -18.36
N GLY A 1093 18.02 -41.75 -17.71
CA GLY A 1093 17.06 -40.64 -17.67
C GLY A 1093 17.46 -39.49 -16.77
N PHE A 1094 16.47 -38.77 -16.23
CA PHE A 1094 16.68 -37.56 -15.44
C PHE A 1094 15.75 -37.49 -14.23
N ILE A 1095 16.26 -36.93 -13.13
CA ILE A 1095 15.54 -36.67 -11.88
C ILE A 1095 15.69 -35.21 -11.45
N MET A 1096 14.58 -34.54 -11.18
CA MET A 1096 14.56 -33.26 -10.47
C MET A 1096 14.72 -33.53 -8.97
N ILE A 1097 15.63 -32.82 -8.30
CA ILE A 1097 15.84 -32.91 -6.85
C ILE A 1097 15.82 -31.48 -6.28
N GLY A 1098 15.13 -31.27 -5.15
CA GLY A 1098 15.07 -29.99 -4.44
C GLY A 1098 15.27 -30.14 -2.94
N ALA A 1099 16.52 -30.11 -2.48
CA ALA A 1099 16.87 -30.11 -1.05
C ALA A 1099 17.07 -28.66 -0.55
N GLY A 1100 15.95 -27.95 -0.33
CA GLY A 1100 15.93 -26.51 -0.09
C GLY A 1100 16.37 -26.05 1.31
N ASN A 1101 16.67 -26.96 2.23
CA ASN A 1101 17.14 -26.67 3.57
C ASN A 1101 18.08 -27.76 4.10
N GLU A 1102 18.75 -27.47 5.21
CA GLU A 1102 19.82 -28.31 5.75
C GLU A 1102 19.35 -29.72 6.16
N LYS A 1103 18.13 -29.85 6.67
CA LYS A 1103 17.52 -31.16 7.00
C LYS A 1103 17.29 -31.99 5.73
N GLN A 1104 16.79 -31.37 4.65
CA GLN A 1104 16.60 -32.07 3.38
C GLN A 1104 17.92 -32.44 2.71
N PHE A 1105 18.95 -31.59 2.83
CA PHE A 1105 20.28 -31.89 2.31
C PHE A 1105 20.95 -33.03 3.08
N ALA A 1106 20.86 -33.05 4.41
CA ALA A 1106 21.36 -34.16 5.22
C ALA A 1106 20.66 -35.49 4.88
N LEU A 1107 19.34 -35.50 4.68
CA LEU A 1107 18.58 -36.68 4.27
C LEU A 1107 18.94 -37.17 2.86
N LEU A 1108 19.22 -36.26 1.92
CA LEU A 1108 19.73 -36.59 0.60
C LEU A 1108 21.13 -37.25 0.69
N ALA A 1109 22.04 -36.61 1.43
CA ALA A 1109 23.41 -37.06 1.61
C ALA A 1109 23.49 -38.46 2.23
N ASP A 1110 22.81 -38.67 3.35
CA ASP A 1110 22.73 -39.95 4.07
C ASP A 1110 21.94 -41.02 3.29
N LYS A 1111 20.63 -40.81 3.09
CA LYS A 1111 19.71 -41.89 2.68
C LYS A 1111 19.66 -42.17 1.19
N VAL A 1112 20.02 -41.20 0.34
CA VAL A 1112 20.02 -41.39 -1.12
C VAL A 1112 21.43 -41.66 -1.61
N LEU A 1113 22.35 -40.73 -1.35
CA LEU A 1113 23.72 -40.77 -1.88
C LEU A 1113 24.66 -41.71 -1.13
N GLY A 1114 24.35 -42.10 0.12
CA GLY A 1114 25.23 -42.93 0.95
C GLY A 1114 26.50 -42.22 1.42
N LYS A 1115 26.45 -40.88 1.49
CA LYS A 1115 27.56 -39.96 1.75
C LYS A 1115 27.22 -38.97 2.89
N PRO A 1116 26.90 -39.46 4.11
CA PRO A 1116 26.44 -38.61 5.23
C PRO A 1116 27.47 -37.54 5.63
N GLU A 1117 28.76 -37.74 5.36
CA GLU A 1117 29.85 -36.78 5.59
C GLU A 1117 29.63 -35.44 4.88
N LEU A 1118 28.96 -35.43 3.72
CA LEU A 1118 28.63 -34.20 2.98
C LEU A 1118 27.74 -33.26 3.81
N ALA A 1119 26.94 -33.78 4.74
CA ALA A 1119 26.06 -32.96 5.59
C ALA A 1119 26.83 -32.12 6.64
N ILE A 1120 28.04 -32.57 7.02
CA ILE A 1120 28.87 -31.94 8.05
C ILE A 1120 30.13 -31.27 7.50
N ASP A 1121 30.48 -31.49 6.22
CA ASP A 1121 31.60 -30.81 5.57
C ASP A 1121 31.44 -29.28 5.61
N THR A 1122 32.48 -28.57 6.02
CA THR A 1122 32.61 -27.11 5.96
C THR A 1122 32.22 -26.50 4.60
N LYS A 1123 32.42 -27.22 3.49
CA LYS A 1123 32.03 -26.82 2.14
C LYS A 1123 30.52 -26.88 1.88
N PHE A 1124 29.78 -27.74 2.56
CA PHE A 1124 28.42 -28.11 2.17
C PHE A 1124 27.38 -28.10 3.31
N SER A 1125 27.80 -27.91 4.56
CA SER A 1125 26.98 -27.89 5.78
C SER A 1125 25.92 -26.78 5.88
N SER A 1126 25.95 -25.79 4.98
CA SER A 1126 24.88 -24.79 4.84
C SER A 1126 24.64 -24.43 3.38
N ASN A 1127 23.41 -24.02 3.04
CA ASN A 1127 23.07 -23.61 1.67
C ASN A 1127 23.97 -22.48 1.15
N GLY A 1128 24.39 -21.55 2.02
CA GLY A 1128 25.33 -20.49 1.64
C GLY A 1128 26.70 -20.99 1.20
N GLN A 1129 27.19 -22.09 1.78
CA GLN A 1129 28.44 -22.73 1.35
C GLN A 1129 28.21 -23.62 0.12
N ARG A 1130 27.09 -24.36 0.04
CA ARG A 1130 26.72 -25.14 -1.17
C ARG A 1130 26.52 -24.27 -2.42
N VAL A 1131 26.06 -23.03 -2.27
CA VAL A 1131 25.95 -22.07 -3.38
C VAL A 1131 27.34 -21.61 -3.86
N LYS A 1132 28.32 -21.43 -2.96
CA LYS A 1132 29.71 -21.13 -3.34
C LYS A 1132 30.39 -22.32 -4.00
N ASN A 1133 30.28 -23.50 -3.39
CA ASN A 1133 30.92 -24.74 -3.83
C ASN A 1133 30.01 -25.56 -4.78
N ARG A 1134 29.18 -24.87 -5.58
CA ARG A 1134 28.11 -25.48 -6.39
C ARG A 1134 28.65 -26.57 -7.33
N ALA A 1135 29.69 -26.26 -8.10
CA ALA A 1135 30.20 -27.17 -9.14
C ALA A 1135 30.66 -28.50 -8.55
N GLU A 1136 31.43 -28.45 -7.45
CA GLU A 1136 31.94 -29.63 -6.74
C GLU A 1136 30.78 -30.52 -6.23
N LEU A 1137 29.80 -29.93 -5.53
CA LEU A 1137 28.67 -30.70 -5.00
C LEU A 1137 27.76 -31.24 -6.10
N VAL A 1138 27.51 -30.46 -7.15
CA VAL A 1138 26.70 -30.89 -8.30
C VAL A 1138 27.37 -32.07 -9.01
N GLN A 1139 28.70 -32.07 -9.15
CA GLN A 1139 29.43 -33.20 -9.70
C GLN A 1139 29.31 -34.45 -8.82
N ILE A 1140 29.56 -34.34 -7.50
CA ILE A 1140 29.44 -35.46 -6.55
C ILE A 1140 28.04 -36.10 -6.60
N ILE A 1141 26.98 -35.29 -6.68
CA ILE A 1141 25.60 -35.77 -6.81
C ILE A 1141 25.39 -36.43 -8.18
N THR A 1142 25.88 -35.82 -9.26
CA THR A 1142 25.77 -36.34 -10.63
C THR A 1142 26.43 -37.70 -10.79
N ASP A 1143 27.69 -37.84 -10.36
CA ASP A 1143 28.46 -39.08 -10.46
C ASP A 1143 27.76 -40.22 -9.72
N THR A 1144 27.28 -39.94 -8.50
CA THR A 1144 26.54 -40.92 -7.68
C THR A 1144 25.24 -41.35 -8.35
N LEU A 1145 24.46 -40.41 -8.92
CA LEU A 1145 23.18 -40.72 -9.58
C LEU A 1145 23.34 -41.43 -10.93
N MET A 1146 24.49 -41.26 -11.60
CA MET A 1146 24.80 -41.98 -12.85
C MET A 1146 25.07 -43.48 -12.65
N GLU A 1147 25.32 -43.94 -11.42
CA GLU A 1147 25.54 -45.38 -11.14
C GLU A 1147 24.31 -46.26 -11.42
N LYS A 1148 23.09 -45.71 -11.27
CA LYS A 1148 21.83 -46.46 -11.31
C LYS A 1148 20.77 -45.76 -12.18
N ASN A 1149 19.78 -46.53 -12.57
CA ASN A 1149 18.61 -46.06 -13.31
C ASN A 1149 17.75 -45.11 -12.46
N ARG A 1150 17.06 -44.17 -13.12
CA ARG A 1150 16.19 -43.14 -12.52
C ARG A 1150 15.25 -43.69 -11.45
N ASP A 1151 14.60 -44.81 -11.73
CA ASP A 1151 13.53 -45.34 -10.89
C ASP A 1151 14.03 -45.95 -9.57
N HIS A 1152 15.27 -46.44 -9.52
CA HIS A 1152 15.94 -46.83 -8.27
C HIS A 1152 16.12 -45.62 -7.33
N TRP A 1153 16.44 -44.45 -7.88
CA TRP A 1153 16.57 -43.23 -7.09
C TRP A 1153 15.20 -42.73 -6.62
N LEU A 1154 14.18 -42.76 -7.48
CA LEU A 1154 12.80 -42.42 -7.09
C LEU A 1154 12.29 -43.32 -5.94
N GLU A 1155 12.63 -44.60 -5.94
CA GLU A 1155 12.35 -45.52 -4.83
C GLU A 1155 13.04 -45.08 -3.53
N LYS A 1156 14.36 -44.82 -3.57
CA LYS A 1156 15.12 -44.30 -2.41
C LYS A 1156 14.58 -43.00 -1.82
N PHE A 1157 13.94 -42.15 -2.61
CA PHE A 1157 13.36 -40.89 -2.13
C PHE A 1157 12.00 -41.04 -1.42
N GLN A 1158 11.33 -42.21 -1.50
CA GLN A 1158 9.99 -42.38 -0.94
C GLN A 1158 9.98 -42.17 0.58
N GLY A 1159 8.98 -41.44 1.07
CA GLY A 1159 8.82 -41.14 2.50
C GLY A 1159 9.81 -40.13 3.11
N LEU A 1160 10.95 -39.82 2.46
CA LEU A 1160 12.01 -38.99 3.05
C LEU A 1160 11.64 -37.51 3.28
N GLY A 1161 10.58 -36.99 2.65
CA GLY A 1161 10.21 -35.57 2.75
C GLY A 1161 11.15 -34.60 1.99
N VAL A 1162 12.00 -35.14 1.10
CA VAL A 1162 12.80 -34.36 0.14
C VAL A 1162 12.04 -34.27 -1.19
N PRO A 1163 11.70 -33.07 -1.68
CA PRO A 1163 11.09 -32.87 -3.01
C PRO A 1163 11.95 -33.46 -4.14
N HIS A 1164 11.32 -34.28 -4.98
CA HIS A 1164 11.94 -34.96 -6.11
C HIS A 1164 10.89 -35.32 -7.18
N GLY A 1165 11.33 -35.71 -8.38
CA GLY A 1165 10.46 -36.32 -9.39
C GLY A 1165 11.15 -36.60 -10.73
N PRO A 1166 10.60 -37.51 -11.56
CA PRO A 1166 11.12 -37.76 -12.91
C PRO A 1166 10.87 -36.58 -13.86
N ILE A 1167 11.72 -36.42 -14.87
CA ILE A 1167 11.39 -35.63 -16.05
C ILE A 1167 10.59 -36.51 -17.02
N ASN A 1168 9.30 -36.23 -17.15
CA ASN A 1168 8.35 -36.98 -17.96
C ASN A 1168 8.15 -36.33 -19.34
N ASN A 1169 7.94 -37.17 -20.37
CA ASN A 1169 7.36 -36.72 -21.63
C ASN A 1169 5.82 -36.49 -21.48
N ILE A 1170 5.14 -36.07 -22.55
CA ILE A 1170 3.69 -35.76 -22.50
C ILE A 1170 2.82 -37.00 -22.25
N GLU A 1171 3.17 -38.15 -22.83
CA GLU A 1171 2.50 -39.43 -22.63
C GLU A 1171 2.58 -39.85 -21.15
N GLN A 1172 3.81 -39.96 -20.62
CA GLN A 1172 4.10 -40.24 -19.20
C GLN A 1172 3.43 -39.23 -18.25
N THR A 1173 3.25 -37.97 -18.66
CA THR A 1173 2.55 -36.94 -17.87
C THR A 1173 1.05 -37.23 -17.75
N PHE A 1174 0.39 -37.67 -18.82
CA PHE A 1174 -1.02 -38.07 -18.77
C PHE A 1174 -1.22 -39.47 -18.17
N ASP A 1175 -0.25 -40.36 -18.33
CA ASP A 1175 -0.27 -41.69 -17.74
C ASP A 1175 0.12 -41.73 -16.25
N HIS A 1176 0.68 -40.63 -15.72
CA HIS A 1176 1.13 -40.49 -14.34
C HIS A 1176 0.04 -40.90 -13.34
N PRO A 1177 0.33 -41.74 -12.30
CA PRO A 1177 -0.68 -42.26 -11.39
C PRO A 1177 -1.55 -41.17 -10.74
N GLN A 1178 -0.96 -40.04 -10.33
CA GLN A 1178 -1.70 -38.91 -9.75
C GLN A 1178 -2.57 -38.18 -10.79
N ALA A 1179 -2.20 -38.16 -12.08
CA ALA A 1179 -3.02 -37.54 -13.12
C ALA A 1179 -4.29 -38.36 -13.40
N LYS A 1180 -4.14 -39.69 -13.44
CA LYS A 1180 -5.26 -40.66 -13.49
C LYS A 1180 -6.14 -40.56 -12.24
N ALA A 1181 -5.55 -40.68 -11.04
CA ALA A 1181 -6.28 -40.64 -9.77
C ALA A 1181 -7.04 -39.32 -9.53
N ARG A 1182 -6.55 -38.20 -10.08
CA ARG A 1182 -7.22 -36.89 -10.02
C ARG A 1182 -8.12 -36.58 -11.22
N GLY A 1183 -8.35 -37.51 -12.14
CA GLY A 1183 -9.19 -37.27 -13.33
C GLY A 1183 -8.77 -36.01 -14.09
N VAL A 1184 -7.48 -35.89 -14.42
CA VAL A 1184 -6.94 -34.74 -15.16
C VAL A 1184 -7.34 -34.78 -16.64
N THR A 1185 -7.47 -35.98 -17.20
CA THR A 1185 -8.04 -36.21 -18.54
C THR A 1185 -9.54 -36.47 -18.43
N VAL A 1186 -10.33 -35.81 -19.27
CA VAL A 1186 -11.78 -36.01 -19.39
C VAL A 1186 -12.16 -36.19 -20.86
N GLU A 1187 -13.14 -37.03 -21.12
CA GLU A 1187 -13.68 -37.32 -22.45
C GLU A 1187 -14.99 -36.55 -22.66
N VAL A 1188 -15.19 -35.97 -23.84
CA VAL A 1188 -16.44 -35.31 -24.23
C VAL A 1188 -16.85 -35.70 -25.65
N GLU A 1189 -18.15 -35.75 -25.89
CA GLU A 1189 -18.72 -36.07 -27.20
C GLU A 1189 -18.80 -34.80 -28.05
N HIS A 1190 -18.00 -34.70 -29.11
CA HIS A 1190 -17.97 -33.55 -30.03
C HIS A 1190 -18.74 -33.85 -31.32
N PRO A 1191 -19.75 -33.05 -31.73
CA PRO A 1191 -20.64 -33.38 -32.84
C PRO A 1191 -19.98 -33.73 -34.18
N ARG A 1192 -18.76 -33.22 -34.44
CA ARG A 1192 -18.02 -33.52 -35.68
C ARG A 1192 -16.91 -34.55 -35.52
N ALA A 1193 -16.46 -34.84 -34.29
CA ALA A 1193 -15.24 -35.62 -34.02
C ALA A 1193 -15.45 -36.82 -33.08
N GLY A 1194 -16.67 -37.02 -32.58
CA GLY A 1194 -16.98 -38.04 -31.59
C GLY A 1194 -16.29 -37.78 -30.25
N LYS A 1195 -15.93 -38.87 -29.57
CA LYS A 1195 -15.23 -38.88 -28.28
C LYS A 1195 -13.82 -38.29 -28.40
N ILE A 1196 -13.66 -37.07 -27.92
CA ILE A 1196 -12.36 -36.39 -27.80
C ILE A 1196 -11.94 -36.27 -26.33
N LYS A 1197 -10.64 -36.45 -26.08
CA LYS A 1197 -10.03 -36.28 -24.75
C LYS A 1197 -9.45 -34.88 -24.59
N MET A 1198 -9.59 -34.30 -23.40
CA MET A 1198 -9.05 -32.98 -23.07
C MET A 1198 -8.68 -32.84 -21.59
N VAL A 1199 -7.95 -31.78 -21.25
CA VAL A 1199 -7.57 -31.45 -19.86
C VAL A 1199 -8.77 -30.87 -19.11
N ALA A 1200 -9.12 -31.48 -17.98
CA ALA A 1200 -10.24 -31.08 -17.13
C ALA A 1200 -9.96 -29.75 -16.38
N PRO A 1201 -11.00 -28.98 -15.98
CA PRO A 1201 -10.82 -27.73 -15.24
C PRO A 1201 -10.02 -27.94 -13.95
N ALA A 1202 -8.91 -27.21 -13.78
CA ALA A 1202 -7.86 -27.58 -12.82
C ALA A 1202 -8.31 -27.59 -11.34
N VAL A 1203 -9.19 -26.68 -10.95
CA VAL A 1203 -9.64 -26.46 -9.56
C VAL A 1203 -10.75 -27.42 -9.17
N HIS A 1204 -10.78 -27.84 -7.90
CA HIS A 1204 -11.89 -28.58 -7.29
C HIS A 1204 -12.56 -27.71 -6.22
N TYR A 1205 -13.89 -27.74 -6.18
CA TYR A 1205 -14.72 -27.07 -5.19
C TYR A 1205 -15.49 -28.15 -4.42
N ASN A 1206 -15.35 -28.18 -3.08
CA ASN A 1206 -15.92 -29.23 -2.22
C ASN A 1206 -15.64 -30.66 -2.74
N GLY A 1207 -14.40 -30.90 -3.19
CA GLY A 1207 -13.94 -32.19 -3.71
C GLY A 1207 -14.20 -32.47 -5.19
N LYS A 1208 -15.02 -31.68 -5.90
CA LYS A 1208 -15.35 -31.92 -7.33
C LYS A 1208 -14.90 -30.79 -8.26
N ARG A 1209 -14.48 -31.13 -9.48
CA ARG A 1209 -14.28 -30.15 -10.56
C ARG A 1209 -15.63 -29.61 -11.04
N MET A 1210 -15.65 -28.42 -11.62
CA MET A 1210 -16.83 -27.97 -12.40
C MET A 1210 -17.00 -28.84 -13.66
N PRO A 1211 -18.23 -29.16 -14.08
CA PRO A 1211 -18.49 -30.03 -15.22
C PRO A 1211 -18.19 -29.34 -16.55
N ILE A 1212 -17.72 -30.11 -17.54
CA ILE A 1212 -17.77 -29.69 -18.94
C ILE A 1212 -19.16 -30.03 -19.47
N THR A 1213 -19.99 -29.01 -19.67
CA THR A 1213 -21.40 -29.11 -20.06
C THR A 1213 -21.62 -29.02 -21.57
N ARG A 1214 -20.69 -28.40 -22.30
CA ARG A 1214 -20.62 -28.44 -23.77
C ARG A 1214 -19.19 -28.73 -24.23
N PRO A 1215 -19.00 -29.55 -25.29
CA PRO A 1215 -17.70 -29.63 -25.97
C PRO A 1215 -17.35 -28.26 -26.59
N PRO A 1216 -16.11 -28.05 -27.05
CA PRO A 1216 -15.77 -26.89 -27.87
C PRO A 1216 -16.67 -26.83 -29.11
N PRO A 1217 -17.13 -25.63 -29.54
CA PRO A 1217 -18.09 -25.53 -30.63
C PRO A 1217 -17.40 -25.52 -32.01
N TYR A 1218 -17.98 -26.24 -32.97
CA TYR A 1218 -17.62 -26.05 -34.38
C TYR A 1218 -18.10 -24.67 -34.87
N LEU A 1219 -17.49 -24.17 -35.94
CA LEU A 1219 -17.75 -22.81 -36.43
C LEU A 1219 -19.24 -22.61 -36.76
N SER A 1220 -19.83 -21.51 -36.28
CA SER A 1220 -21.23 -21.13 -36.50
C SER A 1220 -22.29 -22.07 -35.88
N GLN A 1221 -21.89 -23.08 -35.10
CA GLN A 1221 -22.80 -24.12 -34.56
C GLN A 1221 -24.06 -23.57 -33.85
N HIS A 1222 -23.96 -22.41 -33.20
CA HIS A 1222 -25.01 -21.86 -32.34
C HIS A 1222 -25.63 -20.56 -32.90
N THR A 1223 -25.28 -20.15 -34.13
CA THR A 1223 -25.75 -18.89 -34.74
C THR A 1223 -27.28 -18.77 -34.68
N ASP A 1224 -28.01 -19.78 -35.16
CA ASP A 1224 -29.47 -19.76 -35.19
C ASP A 1224 -30.07 -19.89 -33.78
N GLU A 1225 -29.41 -20.59 -32.85
CA GLU A 1225 -29.83 -20.70 -31.44
C GLU A 1225 -29.83 -19.31 -30.78
N VAL A 1226 -28.74 -18.55 -30.96
CA VAL A 1226 -28.56 -17.23 -30.35
C VAL A 1226 -29.45 -16.18 -31.03
N LEU A 1227 -29.47 -16.11 -32.36
CA LEU A 1227 -30.26 -15.10 -33.06
C LEU A 1227 -31.77 -15.28 -32.81
N SER A 1228 -32.29 -16.51 -32.85
CA SER A 1228 -33.70 -16.75 -32.60
C SER A 1228 -34.07 -16.67 -31.12
N LYS A 1229 -33.38 -17.40 -30.22
CA LYS A 1229 -33.82 -17.56 -28.82
C LYS A 1229 -33.31 -16.45 -27.90
N ASP A 1230 -32.08 -15.98 -28.10
CA ASP A 1230 -31.49 -14.94 -27.25
C ASP A 1230 -31.77 -13.52 -27.76
N LEU A 1231 -31.81 -13.31 -29.08
CA LEU A 1231 -32.08 -11.99 -29.67
C LEU A 1231 -33.54 -11.79 -30.11
N GLY A 1232 -34.27 -12.84 -30.49
CA GLY A 1232 -35.66 -12.75 -30.95
C GLY A 1232 -35.80 -12.44 -32.44
N TYR A 1233 -34.78 -12.74 -33.26
CA TYR A 1233 -34.83 -12.52 -34.70
C TYR A 1233 -35.70 -13.60 -35.37
N SER A 1234 -36.51 -13.20 -36.35
CA SER A 1234 -37.37 -14.12 -37.10
C SER A 1234 -36.57 -14.99 -38.08
N ALA A 1235 -37.16 -16.10 -38.52
CA ALA A 1235 -36.51 -17.03 -39.45
C ALA A 1235 -36.16 -16.37 -40.79
N GLU A 1236 -37.01 -15.44 -41.25
CA GLU A 1236 -36.83 -14.67 -42.48
C GLU A 1236 -35.62 -13.75 -42.38
N ARG A 1237 -35.48 -13.02 -41.25
CA ARG A 1237 -34.33 -12.13 -41.00
C ARG A 1237 -33.02 -12.93 -40.85
N ILE A 1238 -33.06 -14.11 -40.24
CA ILE A 1238 -31.89 -15.01 -40.16
C ILE A 1238 -31.51 -15.53 -41.55
N ALA A 1239 -32.48 -15.92 -42.38
CA ALA A 1239 -32.24 -16.35 -43.75
C ALA A 1239 -31.67 -15.22 -44.64
N GLU A 1240 -32.19 -13.98 -44.49
CA GLU A 1240 -31.66 -12.79 -45.14
C GLU A 1240 -30.20 -12.52 -44.74
N LEU A 1241 -29.91 -12.42 -43.44
CA LEU A 1241 -28.55 -12.15 -42.93
C LEU A 1241 -27.54 -13.19 -43.42
N ARG A 1242 -27.93 -14.48 -43.52
CA ARG A 1242 -27.09 -15.55 -44.05
C ARG A 1242 -26.88 -15.45 -45.56
N LYS A 1243 -27.94 -15.17 -46.33
CA LYS A 1243 -27.86 -14.94 -47.78
C LYS A 1243 -26.90 -13.80 -48.12
N GLU A 1244 -26.98 -12.72 -47.34
CA GLU A 1244 -26.16 -11.51 -47.44
C GLU A 1244 -24.76 -11.68 -46.81
N LYS A 1245 -24.44 -12.87 -46.26
CA LYS A 1245 -23.13 -13.23 -45.67
C LYS A 1245 -22.72 -12.31 -44.50
N ILE A 1246 -23.72 -11.87 -43.73
CA ILE A 1246 -23.56 -11.13 -42.47
C ILE A 1246 -23.36 -12.10 -41.30
N ILE A 1247 -23.87 -13.32 -41.43
CA ILE A 1247 -23.70 -14.44 -40.49
C ILE A 1247 -23.30 -15.70 -41.24
#